data_AF-A0A1C5GVQ7-F1
#
_entry.id   AF-A0A1C5GVQ7-F1
#
_cell.length_a   1.000
_cell.length_b   1.000
_cell.length_c   1.000
_cell.angle_alpha   90.00
_cell.angle_beta   90.00
_cell.angle_gamma   90.00
#
_symmetry.space_group_name_H-M   'P 1'
#
loop_
_entity.id
_entity.type
_entity.pdbx_description
1 polymer ?
#
loop_
_entity_poly.entity_id
_entity_poly.type
_entity_poly.pdbx_seq_one_letter_code
_entity_poly.pdbx_strand_id
1 'polypeptide(L)'
;MTPHPNRRDVLRYALLTGSAVVVPSVSSATAAPASVAAGGGAGPPATTGLVGYPRPAAEIPPSEKYRVTVTQGSTTLESFVYMTSAPPNAVPDLPTTGMWPVLTDRTFSWTTFSFAGTVTVQVTKIYGTGATDIQVTPRSYGITPTISDDGRTVTFTLDRPRKVSVNFRSDDNKDLDLGSELTRGQIEDHQKQIRNGLMIFADPLEEAPPTAGDPGVLSYTPATTLAQIQAADTIHFGRGVHDLNANPELVRTDNNGVPMSVHLDGVLPLRDGQTVYLAGGSYVYGALNAVGRRDVTIRGRGVLSGAKDDRLMWKATHLPMIDLRHMNRGSHAYIEGVTLVDPPFHGMVTPPNTVIRDTKQIGWRTNNDGIRSQNDTLVQNCFIKTADDFFYAFSTTNITGCVLWPMWNGATFMLGWGDYGGKGTRVVDNDIINPEWGHLHSNLGIVAAQILPASQNGDILVADLRVDGAINALANLHFKDPMPANTPQRQGEIGHITFRNISIQHPFVTDHNTMQPTRNLVRGVVHQDRTYYTHDISFENVSLAGEVFTEENRADHTLIDAATTYNISMRPEANPLPVNVSLKALTESLYWDTADGGGPVHGRQADRREAAALRIFSFGRQEIALGVVQGGSYLWIGLDEQQRLTASSNRIGTAQTFVVRYVGGSRIALRSRATGRYVSLRADGTLVADALLPLAREIFRHVAPVTPLVVQSTKPLADTIRIALPGAEIVVPYLPGILDQHVYDALRTRDVTLTCVTADRSFSIRGGSAISSHGGLRTALEQTF
;
A
#
# COMPACT_ATOMS: atom_id res chain seq x y z
N MET A 1 1.18 48.72 -6.09
CA MET A 1 2.04 49.69 -6.81
C MET A 1 3.28 49.84 -5.95
N THR A 2 4.50 49.44 -6.30
CA THR A 2 5.31 49.43 -7.53
C THR A 2 6.14 48.12 -7.62
N PRO A 3 6.85 47.82 -8.74
CA PRO A 3 6.91 46.47 -9.31
C PRO A 3 8.28 45.74 -9.22
N HIS A 4 8.22 44.41 -9.39
CA HIS A 4 9.34 43.50 -9.63
C HIS A 4 10.03 43.75 -10.99
N PRO A 5 11.36 43.58 -11.09
CA PRO A 5 12.04 43.41 -12.37
C PRO A 5 12.25 41.92 -12.74
N ASN A 6 12.01 41.64 -14.02
CA ASN A 6 12.09 40.35 -14.70
C ASN A 6 13.54 39.90 -14.98
N ARG A 7 13.71 38.57 -15.05
CA ARG A 7 14.90 37.84 -15.50
C ARG A 7 15.01 37.81 -17.04
N ARG A 8 16.16 38.25 -17.55
CA ARG A 8 16.84 38.04 -18.88
C ARG A 8 18.09 38.95 -18.78
N ASP A 9 19.35 38.59 -18.97
CA ASP A 9 20.12 37.57 -19.71
C ASP A 9 21.39 37.24 -18.84
N VAL A 10 22.23 36.21 -19.01
CA VAL A 10 23.21 35.99 -20.08
C VAL A 10 23.91 34.64 -19.83
N LEU A 11 24.00 33.81 -20.87
CA LEU A 11 24.89 32.65 -21.02
C LEU A 11 26.30 33.11 -21.47
N ARG A 12 27.38 32.50 -20.95
CA ARG A 12 28.58 31.99 -21.68
C ARG A 12 29.79 31.80 -20.75
N TYR A 13 30.35 30.58 -20.71
CA TYR A 13 31.72 30.20 -21.15
C TYR A 13 32.17 28.87 -20.51
N ALA A 14 32.60 27.91 -21.35
CA ALA A 14 33.84 27.13 -21.20
C ALA A 14 33.96 26.09 -22.35
N LEU A 15 35.02 26.23 -23.16
CA LEU A 15 35.52 25.22 -24.10
C LEU A 15 36.94 24.81 -23.66
N LEU A 16 37.22 23.50 -23.83
CA LEU A 16 38.50 22.84 -24.15
C LEU A 16 39.68 22.86 -23.15
N THR A 17 40.15 21.67 -22.80
CA THR A 17 41.36 21.04 -23.39
C THR A 17 41.43 19.56 -22.99
N GLY A 18 41.87 18.69 -23.92
CA GLY A 18 42.02 17.25 -23.72
C GLY A 18 43.48 16.81 -23.58
N SER A 19 43.69 15.54 -23.22
CA SER A 19 44.86 14.74 -23.57
C SER A 19 44.57 13.24 -23.33
N ALA A 20 44.95 12.42 -24.30
CA ALA A 20 44.83 10.96 -24.33
C ALA A 20 45.98 10.25 -23.57
N VAL A 21 45.88 8.94 -23.33
CA VAL A 21 46.91 7.90 -23.64
C VAL A 21 46.51 6.50 -23.11
N VAL A 22 46.37 5.56 -24.06
CA VAL A 22 46.85 4.15 -24.17
C VAL A 22 46.59 3.10 -23.06
N VAL A 23 46.01 1.97 -23.52
CA VAL A 23 45.88 0.66 -22.86
C VAL A 23 46.97 -0.30 -23.39
N PRO A 24 47.46 -1.27 -22.58
CA PRO A 24 47.81 -2.56 -23.13
C PRO A 24 47.19 -3.77 -22.38
N SER A 25 46.91 -4.78 -23.20
CA SER A 25 46.39 -6.14 -22.97
C SER A 25 47.35 -7.11 -22.26
N VAL A 26 46.86 -8.18 -21.60
CA VAL A 26 47.33 -9.58 -21.85
C VAL A 26 46.35 -10.68 -21.36
N SER A 27 46.07 -11.61 -22.29
CA SER A 27 45.86 -13.08 -22.25
C SER A 27 45.02 -13.85 -21.21
N SER A 28 44.15 -14.69 -21.78
CA SER A 28 43.52 -15.93 -21.30
C SER A 28 44.49 -17.11 -21.09
N ALA A 29 44.22 -17.97 -20.10
CA ALA A 29 44.36 -19.44 -20.22
C ALA A 29 43.68 -20.20 -19.07
N THR A 30 43.06 -21.31 -19.45
CA THR A 30 42.26 -22.28 -18.70
C THR A 30 43.06 -23.26 -17.83
N ALA A 31 42.48 -23.70 -16.70
CA ALA A 31 42.77 -25.02 -16.12
C ALA A 31 41.52 -25.60 -15.43
N ALA A 32 41.12 -26.80 -15.85
CA ALA A 32 40.07 -27.62 -15.25
C ALA A 32 40.57 -28.30 -13.95
N PRO A 33 39.69 -28.68 -13.01
CA PRO A 33 40.09 -29.13 -11.68
C PRO A 33 40.47 -30.62 -11.66
N ALA A 34 41.47 -30.95 -10.84
CA ALA A 34 41.77 -32.32 -10.44
C ALA A 34 40.85 -32.77 -9.30
N SER A 35 40.28 -33.96 -9.43
CA SER A 35 39.46 -34.62 -8.42
C SER A 35 40.31 -35.22 -7.28
N VAL A 36 40.01 -34.90 -6.02
CA VAL A 36 40.45 -35.69 -4.86
C VAL A 36 39.34 -35.76 -3.79
N ALA A 37 38.85 -37.00 -3.62
CA ALA A 37 38.31 -37.72 -2.47
C ALA A 37 37.49 -37.01 -1.35
N ALA A 38 36.37 -37.66 -1.05
CA ALA A 38 35.47 -37.44 0.07
C ALA A 38 36.17 -37.53 1.44
N GLY A 39 35.93 -36.54 2.29
CA GLY A 39 36.20 -36.55 3.72
C GLY A 39 35.13 -35.71 4.43
N GLY A 40 34.40 -36.33 5.35
CA GLY A 40 33.32 -35.69 6.11
C GLY A 40 33.81 -34.47 6.87
N GLY A 41 33.21 -33.32 6.57
CA GLY A 41 33.36 -32.08 7.31
C GLY A 41 31.98 -31.44 7.42
N ALA A 42 31.56 -31.15 8.64
CA ALA A 42 30.32 -30.42 8.92
C ALA A 42 30.21 -29.21 7.98
N GLY A 43 29.09 -29.11 7.27
CA GLY A 43 28.79 -27.94 6.47
C GLY A 43 28.88 -26.67 7.33
N PRO A 44 29.23 -25.51 6.74
CA PRO A 44 29.25 -24.27 7.48
C PRO A 44 27.89 -24.07 8.16
N PRO A 45 27.84 -23.58 9.42
CA PRO A 45 26.58 -23.37 10.10
C PRO A 45 25.70 -22.49 9.22
N ALA A 46 24.46 -22.92 8.99
CA ALA A 46 23.47 -22.09 8.33
C ALA A 46 23.44 -20.73 9.04
N THR A 47 23.80 -19.66 8.33
CA THR A 47 23.61 -18.29 8.82
C THR A 47 22.15 -18.18 9.23
N THR A 48 21.90 -17.98 10.52
CA THR A 48 20.55 -17.91 11.08
C THR A 48 19.79 -16.81 10.37
N GLY A 49 18.71 -17.16 9.68
CA GLY A 49 17.83 -16.22 9.02
C GLY A 49 16.91 -15.50 9.99
N LEU A 50 17.15 -15.57 11.31
CA LEU A 50 16.34 -15.01 12.39
C LEU A 50 17.11 -13.88 13.07
N VAL A 51 16.47 -12.71 13.19
CA VAL A 51 16.99 -11.50 13.84
C VAL A 51 16.01 -11.06 14.91
N GLY A 52 16.43 -11.14 16.18
CA GLY A 52 15.71 -10.55 17.30
C GLY A 52 16.18 -9.12 17.57
N TYR A 53 15.27 -8.26 18.02
CA TYR A 53 15.60 -6.88 18.36
C TYR A 53 15.69 -6.71 19.89
N PRO A 54 16.78 -6.12 20.40
CA PRO A 54 17.01 -6.01 21.84
C PRO A 54 16.08 -4.96 22.47
N ARG A 55 15.87 -5.08 23.78
CA ARG A 55 15.27 -4.03 24.60
C ARG A 55 15.96 -2.68 24.34
N PRO A 56 15.21 -1.59 24.07
CA PRO A 56 15.81 -0.29 23.78
C PRO A 56 16.66 0.26 24.92
N ALA A 57 16.08 0.37 26.12
CA ALA A 57 16.74 0.81 27.34
C ALA A 57 16.00 0.27 28.57
N ALA A 58 16.62 0.38 29.75
CA ALA A 58 16.00 -0.03 31.02
C ALA A 58 14.73 0.78 31.35
N GLU A 59 14.58 1.99 30.83
CA GLU A 59 13.38 2.82 30.99
C GLU A 59 12.14 2.25 30.28
N ILE A 60 12.31 1.45 29.22
CA ILE A 60 11.20 0.80 28.52
C ILE A 60 11.00 -0.59 29.14
N PRO A 61 10.05 -0.82 30.05
CA PRO A 61 9.83 -2.12 30.67
C PRO A 61 9.30 -3.16 29.65
N PRO A 62 9.61 -4.46 29.84
CA PRO A 62 8.91 -5.50 29.08
C PRO A 62 7.44 -5.56 29.49
N SER A 63 6.61 -6.14 28.63
CA SER A 63 5.23 -6.50 28.97
C SER A 63 5.17 -7.34 30.24
N GLU A 64 4.31 -6.94 31.17
CA GLU A 64 3.95 -7.72 32.35
C GLU A 64 2.85 -8.76 32.06
N LYS A 65 2.36 -8.83 30.82
CA LYS A 65 1.27 -9.71 30.41
C LYS A 65 1.77 -10.94 29.64
N TYR A 66 2.78 -10.78 28.79
CA TYR A 66 3.22 -11.83 27.88
C TYR A 66 4.74 -11.94 27.76
N ARG A 67 5.22 -13.16 27.57
CA ARG A 67 6.59 -13.48 27.16
C ARG A 67 6.57 -14.23 25.82
N VAL A 68 7.52 -13.94 24.93
CA VAL A 68 7.63 -14.59 23.62
C VAL A 68 9.03 -15.13 23.39
N THR A 69 9.13 -16.38 22.95
CA THR A 69 10.37 -16.97 22.45
C THR A 69 10.20 -17.40 21.00
N VAL A 70 11.27 -17.28 20.22
CA VAL A 70 11.30 -17.62 18.80
C VAL A 70 12.46 -18.55 18.56
N THR A 71 12.18 -19.69 17.91
CA THR A 71 13.18 -20.72 17.61
C THR A 71 13.29 -20.93 16.10
N GLN A 72 14.52 -20.97 15.59
CA GLN A 72 14.86 -21.38 14.24
C GLN A 72 16.04 -22.34 14.26
N GLY A 73 15.82 -23.60 13.85
CA GLY A 73 16.83 -24.63 13.95
C GLY A 73 17.27 -24.82 15.41
N SER A 74 18.57 -24.67 15.69
CA SER A 74 19.13 -24.73 17.05
C SER A 74 19.15 -23.38 17.78
N THR A 75 18.72 -22.29 17.14
CA THR A 75 18.77 -20.95 17.72
C THR A 75 17.43 -20.60 18.32
N THR A 76 17.40 -20.36 19.62
CA THR A 76 16.24 -19.81 20.34
C THR A 76 16.63 -18.45 20.91
N LEU A 77 15.78 -17.45 20.70
CA LEU A 77 15.91 -16.13 21.33
C LEU A 77 14.62 -15.74 22.05
N GLU A 78 14.77 -14.99 23.14
CA GLU A 78 13.68 -14.28 23.78
C GLU A 78 13.41 -13.00 22.99
N SER A 79 12.19 -12.85 22.47
CA SER A 79 11.82 -11.67 21.70
C SER A 79 11.22 -10.65 22.65
N PHE A 80 11.82 -9.44 22.72
CA PHE A 80 11.37 -8.40 23.64
C PHE A 80 9.91 -8.02 23.35
N VAL A 81 9.07 -8.06 24.38
CA VAL A 81 7.65 -7.74 24.27
C VAL A 81 7.45 -6.33 24.83
N TYR A 82 7.12 -5.40 23.95
CA TYR A 82 6.70 -4.05 24.30
C TYR A 82 5.25 -4.06 24.82
N MET A 83 4.87 -3.00 25.52
CA MET A 83 3.50 -2.80 25.98
C MET A 83 3.17 -1.30 26.02
N THR A 84 2.00 -0.94 25.53
CA THR A 84 1.36 0.36 25.77
C THR A 84 0.08 0.13 26.58
N SER A 85 -0.29 1.11 27.39
CA SER A 85 -1.52 1.11 28.16
C SER A 85 -2.43 2.22 27.64
N ALA A 86 -3.73 1.99 27.66
CA ALA A 86 -4.68 3.04 27.34
C ALA A 86 -4.45 4.24 28.27
N PRO A 87 -4.19 5.45 27.73
CA PRO A 87 -3.95 6.63 28.56
C PRO A 87 -5.23 7.07 29.28
N PRO A 88 -5.11 7.80 30.39
CA PRO A 88 -6.28 8.31 31.13
C PRO A 88 -7.12 9.27 30.26
N ASN A 89 -8.43 9.32 30.51
CA ASN A 89 -9.36 10.13 29.72
C ASN A 89 -9.16 11.66 29.89
N ALA A 90 -8.56 12.09 30.98
CA ALA A 90 -8.24 13.49 31.23
C ALA A 90 -6.75 13.63 31.55
N VAL A 91 -6.13 14.63 30.93
CA VAL A 91 -4.83 15.16 31.28
C VAL A 91 -5.07 16.57 31.83
N PRO A 92 -4.32 17.05 32.83
CA PRO A 92 -4.39 18.46 33.25
C PRO A 92 -4.36 19.39 32.03
N ASP A 93 -5.21 20.42 32.03
CA ASP A 93 -5.35 21.42 30.96
C ASP A 93 -5.99 20.98 29.61
N LEU A 94 -6.40 19.70 29.46
CA LEU A 94 -7.13 19.21 28.28
C LEU A 94 -8.43 18.48 28.68
N PRO A 95 -9.62 19.12 28.59
CA PRO A 95 -10.87 18.57 29.15
C PRO A 95 -11.40 17.32 28.45
N THR A 96 -10.87 16.93 27.29
CA THR A 96 -11.13 15.63 26.63
C THR A 96 -9.90 15.22 25.83
N THR A 97 -9.47 13.96 25.94
CA THR A 97 -8.30 13.39 25.22
C THR A 97 -8.68 12.54 24.00
N GLY A 98 -9.96 12.51 23.63
CA GLY A 98 -10.45 11.57 22.62
C GLY A 98 -10.47 10.11 23.10
N MET A 99 -10.28 9.88 24.39
CA MET A 99 -10.31 8.55 24.98
C MET A 99 -11.70 8.16 25.42
N TRP A 100 -12.02 6.87 25.28
CA TRP A 100 -13.21 6.32 25.88
C TRP A 100 -12.88 5.80 27.29
N PRO A 101 -13.52 6.30 28.37
CA PRO A 101 -13.15 5.93 29.75
C PRO A 101 -13.15 4.44 30.06
N VAL A 102 -13.96 3.67 29.35
CA VAL A 102 -14.05 2.20 29.52
C VAL A 102 -12.74 1.48 29.18
N LEU A 103 -11.82 2.14 28.45
CA LEU A 103 -10.55 1.54 28.04
C LEU A 103 -9.44 1.65 29.10
N THR A 104 -9.66 2.36 30.21
CA THR A 104 -8.61 2.82 31.15
C THR A 104 -7.77 1.72 31.83
N ASP A 105 -8.19 0.45 31.79
CA ASP A 105 -7.43 -0.71 32.30
C ASP A 105 -6.90 -1.64 31.19
N ARG A 106 -7.01 -1.23 29.92
CA ARG A 106 -6.55 -2.02 28.78
C ARG A 106 -5.08 -1.82 28.50
N THR A 107 -4.45 -2.89 28.02
CA THR A 107 -3.08 -2.88 27.52
C THR A 107 -3.00 -3.49 26.13
N PHE A 108 -1.98 -3.10 25.39
CA PHE A 108 -1.66 -3.71 24.10
C PHE A 108 -0.17 -4.01 24.05
N SER A 109 0.13 -5.31 24.02
CA SER A 109 1.50 -5.82 23.91
C SER A 109 1.84 -6.16 22.47
N TRP A 110 3.11 -6.03 22.11
CA TRP A 110 3.59 -6.52 20.82
C TRP A 110 5.05 -6.91 20.90
N THR A 111 5.49 -7.76 19.98
CA THR A 111 6.91 -8.04 19.76
C THR A 111 7.25 -7.93 18.29
N THR A 112 8.50 -7.58 17.98
CA THR A 112 9.00 -7.54 16.61
C THR A 112 10.29 -8.35 16.51
N PHE A 113 10.38 -9.19 15.50
CA PHE A 113 11.59 -9.87 15.07
C PHE A 113 11.50 -10.07 13.55
N SER A 114 12.64 -10.23 12.89
CA SER A 114 12.67 -10.47 11.45
C SER A 114 13.17 -11.86 11.13
N PHE A 115 12.63 -12.48 10.09
CA PHE A 115 13.16 -13.78 9.67
C PHE A 115 13.01 -14.11 8.18
N ALA A 116 13.78 -15.09 7.74
CA ALA A 116 13.58 -15.84 6.50
C ALA A 116 13.43 -17.33 6.81
N GLY A 117 12.69 -18.06 5.97
CA GLY A 117 12.43 -19.48 6.17
C GLY A 117 11.31 -19.72 7.17
N THR A 118 11.51 -20.64 8.12
CA THR A 118 10.48 -21.05 9.09
C THR A 118 10.95 -20.82 10.52
N VAL A 119 10.03 -20.40 11.40
CA VAL A 119 10.28 -20.22 12.84
C VAL A 119 9.16 -20.87 13.65
N THR A 120 9.50 -21.34 14.84
CA THR A 120 8.53 -21.71 15.88
C THR A 120 8.42 -20.57 16.88
N VAL A 121 7.21 -20.08 17.10
CA VAL A 121 6.88 -19.02 18.06
C VAL A 121 6.18 -19.68 19.25
N GLN A 122 6.66 -19.38 20.45
CA GLN A 122 6.00 -19.75 21.70
C GLN A 122 5.65 -18.47 22.45
N VAL A 123 4.38 -18.37 22.87
CA VAL A 123 3.84 -17.26 23.65
C VAL A 123 3.36 -17.78 24.98
N THR A 124 3.76 -17.14 26.08
CA THR A 124 3.33 -17.48 27.44
C THR A 124 2.60 -16.30 28.07
N LYS A 125 1.37 -16.53 28.54
CA LYS A 125 0.60 -15.64 29.41
C LYS A 125 1.15 -15.71 30.83
N ILE A 126 1.59 -14.58 31.38
CA ILE A 126 2.27 -14.52 32.69
C ILE A 126 1.46 -13.81 33.79
N TYR A 127 0.19 -13.52 33.52
CA TYR A 127 -0.74 -12.92 34.49
C TYR A 127 -1.99 -13.79 34.65
N GLY A 128 -2.66 -13.62 35.79
CA GLY A 128 -3.96 -14.22 36.09
C GLY A 128 -4.04 -15.73 35.85
N THR A 129 -5.21 -16.19 35.38
CA THR A 129 -5.53 -17.61 35.21
C THR A 129 -5.13 -18.14 33.82
N GLY A 130 -5.05 -19.46 33.68
CA GLY A 130 -4.91 -20.09 32.37
C GLY A 130 -6.11 -19.80 31.46
N ALA A 131 -5.89 -19.76 30.16
CA ALA A 131 -6.96 -19.60 29.18
C ALA A 131 -7.70 -20.91 28.92
N THR A 132 -9.01 -20.83 28.70
CA THR A 132 -9.83 -21.97 28.30
C THR A 132 -9.75 -22.24 26.79
N ASP A 133 -9.37 -21.22 26.02
CA ASP A 133 -9.16 -21.26 24.58
C ASP A 133 -8.09 -20.23 24.20
N ILE A 134 -7.30 -20.50 23.17
CA ILE A 134 -6.29 -19.56 22.65
C ILE A 134 -6.46 -19.44 21.15
N GLN A 135 -6.85 -18.25 20.71
CA GLN A 135 -7.06 -17.95 19.29
C GLN A 135 -5.81 -17.34 18.69
N VAL A 136 -5.41 -17.85 17.52
CA VAL A 136 -4.33 -17.30 16.71
C VAL A 136 -4.93 -16.80 15.40
N THR A 137 -4.89 -15.48 15.18
CA THR A 137 -5.52 -14.81 14.03
C THR A 137 -4.49 -14.00 13.22
N PRO A 138 -4.68 -13.80 11.91
CA PRO A 138 -5.81 -14.20 11.09
C PRO A 138 -5.99 -15.72 10.89
N ARG A 139 -7.23 -16.23 10.98
CA ARG A 139 -7.54 -17.67 10.74
C ARG A 139 -7.23 -18.08 9.31
N SER A 140 -7.30 -17.13 8.37
CA SER A 140 -6.95 -17.31 6.96
C SER A 140 -5.52 -17.81 6.74
N TYR A 141 -4.64 -17.65 7.73
CA TYR A 141 -3.27 -18.13 7.67
C TYR A 141 -3.13 -19.63 7.89
N GLY A 142 -4.20 -20.32 8.31
CA GLY A 142 -4.20 -21.77 8.53
C GLY A 142 -3.23 -22.22 9.62
N ILE A 143 -2.96 -21.37 10.61
CA ILE A 143 -2.05 -21.69 11.71
C ILE A 143 -2.77 -22.61 12.70
N THR A 144 -2.20 -23.79 12.93
CA THR A 144 -2.67 -24.73 13.96
C THR A 144 -1.76 -24.63 15.18
N PRO A 145 -2.22 -24.02 16.29
CA PRO A 145 -1.42 -23.93 17.51
C PRO A 145 -1.47 -25.21 18.34
N THR A 146 -0.45 -25.42 19.16
CA THR A 146 -0.43 -26.37 20.28
C THR A 146 -0.54 -25.58 21.58
N ILE A 147 -1.50 -25.95 22.43
CA ILE A 147 -1.81 -25.26 23.69
C ILE A 147 -1.39 -26.16 24.86
N SER A 148 -0.76 -25.60 25.89
CA SER A 148 -0.43 -26.33 27.11
C SER A 148 -1.66 -26.66 27.94
N ASP A 149 -1.62 -27.75 28.72
CA ASP A 149 -2.74 -28.20 29.56
C ASP A 149 -3.21 -27.15 30.57
N ASP A 150 -2.30 -26.28 31.03
CA ASP A 150 -2.61 -25.18 31.95
C ASP A 150 -3.18 -23.93 31.27
N GLY A 151 -3.33 -23.94 29.94
CA GLY A 151 -3.84 -22.83 29.14
C GLY A 151 -2.96 -21.58 29.14
N ARG A 152 -1.70 -21.67 29.57
CA ARG A 152 -0.80 -20.50 29.68
C ARG A 152 0.16 -20.34 28.51
N THR A 153 0.43 -21.40 27.77
CA THR A 153 1.40 -21.38 26.69
C THR A 153 0.78 -21.85 25.39
N VAL A 154 1.05 -21.11 24.31
CA VAL A 154 0.70 -21.50 22.95
C VAL A 154 1.94 -21.52 22.08
N THR A 155 2.08 -22.56 21.27
CA THR A 155 3.19 -22.73 20.33
C THR A 155 2.66 -22.94 18.92
N PHE A 156 3.21 -22.24 17.94
CA PHE A 156 2.84 -22.38 16.54
C PHE A 156 4.02 -22.08 15.61
N THR A 157 3.89 -22.46 14.35
CA THR A 157 4.94 -22.27 13.33
C THR A 157 4.54 -21.21 12.31
N LEU A 158 5.49 -20.35 11.94
CA LEU A 158 5.35 -19.41 10.84
C LEU A 158 6.33 -19.81 9.72
N ASP A 159 5.79 -20.07 8.52
CA ASP A 159 6.56 -20.45 7.32
C ASP A 159 7.10 -19.26 6.51
N ARG A 160 6.72 -18.03 6.89
CA ARG A 160 7.06 -16.77 6.25
C ARG A 160 6.71 -15.58 7.16
N PRO A 161 7.37 -14.42 7.00
CA PRO A 161 6.99 -13.17 7.65
C PRO A 161 5.51 -12.83 7.51
N ARG A 162 4.86 -12.47 8.62
CA ARG A 162 3.44 -12.09 8.71
C ARG A 162 3.10 -11.55 10.11
N LYS A 163 1.94 -10.92 10.22
CA LYS A 163 1.44 -10.27 11.44
C LYS A 163 0.34 -11.12 12.08
N VAL A 164 0.52 -11.51 13.33
CA VAL A 164 -0.36 -12.50 14.00
C VAL A 164 -0.79 -11.99 15.36
N SER A 165 -2.09 -12.05 15.67
CA SER A 165 -2.60 -11.84 17.01
C SER A 165 -2.72 -13.16 17.76
N VAL A 166 -2.50 -13.10 19.07
CA VAL A 166 -2.72 -14.23 19.98
C VAL A 166 -3.63 -13.76 21.10
N ASN A 167 -4.85 -14.29 21.13
CA ASN A 167 -5.85 -13.98 22.15
C ASN A 167 -6.02 -15.16 23.11
N PHE A 168 -5.61 -14.97 24.35
CA PHE A 168 -5.88 -15.89 25.46
C PHE A 168 -7.28 -15.62 26.00
N ARG A 169 -8.24 -16.51 25.73
CA ARG A 169 -9.62 -16.37 26.21
C ARG A 169 -9.73 -16.89 27.64
N SER A 170 -9.77 -15.95 28.55
CA SER A 170 -9.97 -16.17 29.99
C SER A 170 -10.78 -15.00 30.56
N ASP A 171 -11.47 -15.21 31.67
CA ASP A 171 -12.31 -14.18 32.29
C ASP A 171 -11.54 -12.91 32.67
N ASP A 172 -10.25 -13.04 33.02
CA ASP A 172 -9.37 -11.92 33.36
C ASP A 172 -8.80 -11.18 32.13
N ASN A 173 -8.89 -11.76 30.92
CA ASN A 173 -8.44 -11.12 29.67
C ASN A 173 -9.58 -10.65 28.76
N LYS A 174 -10.80 -10.97 29.16
CA LYS A 174 -12.02 -10.58 28.50
C LYS A 174 -12.48 -9.25 29.07
N ASP A 175 -12.59 -8.23 28.24
CA ASP A 175 -13.06 -6.94 28.72
C ASP A 175 -14.59 -6.85 28.67
N LEU A 176 -15.12 -6.02 29.57
CA LEU A 176 -16.56 -5.81 29.68
C LEU A 176 -17.12 -5.14 28.41
N ASP A 177 -18.36 -5.51 28.19
CA ASP A 177 -19.31 -4.94 27.23
C ASP A 177 -19.12 -3.43 27.03
N LEU A 178 -18.94 -3.01 25.78
CA LEU A 178 -18.86 -1.60 25.37
C LEU A 178 -20.23 -0.88 25.41
N GLY A 179 -21.29 -1.58 25.81
CA GLY A 179 -22.61 -1.02 26.06
C GLY A 179 -22.63 -0.05 27.25
N SER A 180 -23.65 0.81 27.25
CA SER A 180 -23.99 1.65 28.40
C SER A 180 -24.19 0.80 29.68
N GLU A 181 -24.21 1.42 30.87
CA GLU A 181 -24.53 0.70 32.12
C GLU A 181 -25.83 -0.12 32.04
N LEU A 182 -26.74 0.22 31.12
CA LEU A 182 -28.03 -0.45 30.90
C LEU A 182 -27.91 -1.81 30.20
N THR A 183 -26.87 -2.04 29.39
CA THR A 183 -26.74 -3.25 28.55
C THR A 183 -25.57 -4.15 28.96
N ARG A 184 -24.82 -3.72 29.99
CA ARG A 184 -23.67 -4.44 30.55
C ARG A 184 -24.02 -5.89 30.89
N GLY A 185 -23.38 -6.82 30.17
CA GLY A 185 -23.49 -8.27 30.42
C GLY A 185 -24.60 -8.95 29.62
N GLN A 186 -25.31 -8.20 28.78
CA GLN A 186 -26.34 -8.72 27.88
C GLN A 186 -25.81 -8.95 26.46
N ILE A 187 -24.59 -8.48 26.14
CA ILE A 187 -23.98 -8.72 24.85
C ILE A 187 -23.34 -10.11 24.75
N GLU A 188 -23.50 -10.71 23.57
CA GLU A 188 -22.97 -12.02 23.21
C GLU A 188 -21.44 -12.10 23.31
N ASP A 189 -20.93 -13.32 23.55
CA ASP A 189 -19.51 -13.54 23.80
C ASP A 189 -18.60 -13.10 22.65
N HIS A 190 -19.08 -13.26 21.41
CA HIS A 190 -18.34 -12.98 20.19
C HIS A 190 -18.13 -11.47 19.92
N GLN A 191 -18.84 -10.60 20.66
CA GLN A 191 -18.69 -9.14 20.63
C GLN A 191 -17.84 -8.60 21.80
N LYS A 192 -17.40 -9.47 22.73
CA LYS A 192 -16.60 -9.05 23.88
C LYS A 192 -15.16 -8.82 23.47
N GLN A 193 -14.57 -7.79 24.06
CA GLN A 193 -13.28 -7.25 23.63
C GLN A 193 -12.12 -7.87 24.39
N ILE A 194 -10.90 -7.68 23.87
CA ILE A 194 -9.67 -8.18 24.48
C ILE A 194 -9.11 -7.09 25.39
N ARG A 195 -8.97 -7.38 26.69
CA ARG A 195 -8.44 -6.44 27.68
C ARG A 195 -6.93 -6.20 27.51
N ASN A 196 -6.17 -7.28 27.34
CA ASN A 196 -4.73 -7.24 27.09
C ASN A 196 -4.47 -7.83 25.71
N GLY A 197 -4.32 -6.98 24.70
CA GLY A 197 -4.05 -7.42 23.33
C GLY A 197 -2.60 -7.88 23.16
N LEU A 198 -2.35 -8.80 22.22
CA LEU A 198 -1.00 -9.19 21.80
C LEU A 198 -0.90 -9.32 20.28
N MET A 199 0.14 -8.71 19.72
CA MET A 199 0.59 -8.93 18.33
C MET A 199 2.03 -9.45 18.23
N ILE A 200 2.22 -10.38 17.32
CA ILE A 200 3.53 -10.87 16.86
C ILE A 200 3.79 -10.26 15.48
N PHE A 201 4.72 -9.31 15.41
CA PHE A 201 5.18 -8.70 14.16
C PHE A 201 6.43 -9.43 13.67
N ALA A 202 6.21 -10.52 12.93
CA ALA A 202 7.29 -11.30 12.34
C ALA A 202 7.59 -10.74 10.95
N ASP A 203 8.57 -9.84 10.86
CA ASP A 203 8.85 -9.04 9.66
C ASP A 203 9.86 -9.71 8.72
N PRO A 204 9.93 -9.29 7.44
CA PRO A 204 11.02 -9.71 6.56
C PRO A 204 12.34 -9.07 7.01
N LEU A 205 13.45 -9.77 6.72
CA LEU A 205 14.80 -9.22 6.88
C LEU A 205 14.95 -7.89 6.11
N GLU A 206 15.63 -6.93 6.71
CA GLU A 206 15.90 -5.64 6.10
C GLU A 206 16.89 -5.76 4.94
N GLU A 207 16.61 -5.07 3.83
CA GLU A 207 17.54 -4.97 2.70
C GLU A 207 18.48 -3.78 2.90
N ALA A 208 19.78 -4.04 3.07
CA ALA A 208 20.83 -3.03 3.22
C ALA A 208 20.49 -1.92 4.24
N PRO A 209 20.26 -2.26 5.53
CA PRO A 209 20.04 -1.24 6.56
C PRO A 209 21.28 -0.33 6.70
N PRO A 210 21.13 1.01 6.76
CA PRO A 210 22.24 1.92 6.94
C PRO A 210 22.84 1.76 8.33
N THR A 211 24.15 1.98 8.44
CA THR A 211 24.90 1.96 9.69
C THR A 211 25.39 3.36 10.06
N ALA A 212 25.58 3.58 11.35
CA ALA A 212 26.03 4.86 11.91
C ALA A 212 27.35 5.40 11.33
N GLY A 213 28.18 4.55 10.71
CA GLY A 213 29.47 4.92 10.14
C GLY A 213 29.47 5.14 8.63
N ASP A 214 28.34 4.92 7.95
CA ASP A 214 28.28 5.06 6.49
C ASP A 214 28.35 6.53 6.06
N PRO A 215 28.94 6.85 4.89
CA PRO A 215 28.97 8.21 4.36
C PRO A 215 27.56 8.81 4.26
N GLY A 216 27.40 10.05 4.74
CA GLY A 216 26.12 10.77 4.70
C GLY A 216 25.11 10.36 5.80
N VAL A 217 25.47 9.40 6.67
CA VAL A 217 24.63 8.99 7.80
C VAL A 217 24.98 9.79 9.05
N LEU A 218 23.96 10.43 9.62
CA LEU A 218 24.03 11.15 10.89
C LEU A 218 23.40 10.30 12.00
N SER A 219 24.20 9.94 13.00
CA SER A 219 23.67 9.33 14.23
C SER A 219 23.01 10.40 15.10
N TYR A 220 21.70 10.28 15.32
CA TYR A 220 20.97 11.27 16.09
C TYR A 220 21.32 11.20 17.59
N THR A 221 21.48 12.37 18.19
CA THR A 221 21.51 12.61 19.64
C THR A 221 20.75 13.91 19.96
N PRO A 222 20.35 14.17 21.22
CA PRO A 222 19.73 15.44 21.60
C PRO A 222 20.60 16.69 21.33
N ALA A 223 21.92 16.53 21.15
CA ALA A 223 22.85 17.61 20.82
C ALA A 223 22.98 17.88 19.30
N THR A 224 22.26 17.13 18.47
CA THR A 224 22.33 17.26 17.00
C THR A 224 21.70 18.57 16.56
N THR A 225 22.44 19.37 15.80
CA THR A 225 21.93 20.66 15.31
C THR A 225 21.02 20.49 14.09
N LEU A 226 20.14 21.46 13.85
CA LEU A 226 19.31 21.53 12.65
C LEU A 226 20.17 21.58 11.39
N ALA A 227 21.33 22.24 11.43
CA ALA A 227 22.26 22.26 10.30
C ALA A 227 22.81 20.86 9.98
N GLN A 228 23.14 20.06 11.00
CA GLN A 228 23.55 18.67 10.81
C GLN A 228 22.40 17.82 10.25
N ILE A 229 21.19 17.98 10.82
CA ILE A 229 19.97 17.32 10.34
C ILE A 229 19.75 17.64 8.86
N GLN A 230 19.84 18.90 8.45
CA GLN A 230 19.63 19.30 7.06
C GLN A 230 20.74 18.82 6.12
N ALA A 231 21.99 18.73 6.59
CA ALA A 231 23.11 18.27 5.77
C ALA A 231 23.10 16.74 5.54
N ALA A 232 22.56 15.97 6.47
CA ALA A 232 22.56 14.50 6.40
C ALA A 232 21.70 13.95 5.27
N ASP A 233 22.15 12.88 4.63
CA ASP A 233 21.32 12.10 3.70
C ASP A 233 20.42 11.12 4.46
N THR A 234 20.96 10.53 5.53
CA THR A 234 20.22 9.65 6.43
C THR A 234 20.37 10.09 7.88
N ILE A 235 19.25 10.19 8.59
CA ILE A 235 19.20 10.37 10.04
C ILE A 235 18.97 9.00 10.67
N HIS A 236 19.96 8.50 11.39
CA HIS A 236 19.98 7.16 11.97
C HIS A 236 19.73 7.20 13.49
N PHE A 237 18.62 6.62 13.92
CA PHE A 237 18.31 6.36 15.32
C PHE A 237 18.76 4.94 15.68
N GLY A 238 19.88 4.83 16.37
CA GLY A 238 20.40 3.54 16.85
C GLY A 238 19.56 2.95 17.99
N ARG A 239 19.94 1.76 18.48
CA ARG A 239 19.35 1.17 19.69
C ARG A 239 19.39 2.18 20.84
N GLY A 240 18.28 2.31 21.57
CA GLY A 240 18.16 3.23 22.69
C GLY A 240 16.85 4.01 22.66
N VAL A 241 16.68 4.84 23.68
CA VAL A 241 15.59 5.82 23.74
C VAL A 241 16.10 7.14 23.19
N HIS A 242 15.35 7.74 22.27
CA HIS A 242 15.65 9.04 21.67
C HIS A 242 14.46 9.95 21.88
N ASP A 243 14.67 11.06 22.55
CA ASP A 243 13.61 12.04 22.78
C ASP A 243 13.86 13.28 21.92
N LEU A 244 12.97 13.53 20.94
CA LEU A 244 13.08 14.71 20.10
C LEU A 244 12.81 15.99 20.89
N ASN A 245 12.04 15.95 21.97
CA ASN A 245 11.80 17.10 22.84
C ASN A 245 13.03 17.51 23.65
N ALA A 246 14.00 16.62 23.81
CA ALA A 246 15.26 16.94 24.46
C ALA A 246 16.20 17.76 23.58
N ASN A 247 15.87 17.98 22.30
CA ASN A 247 16.68 18.77 21.39
C ASN A 247 16.19 20.23 21.33
N PRO A 248 16.98 21.20 21.81
CA PRO A 248 16.59 22.60 21.86
C PRO A 248 16.46 23.26 20.47
N GLU A 249 16.99 22.65 19.41
CA GLU A 249 16.87 23.18 18.04
C GLU A 249 15.59 22.73 17.31
N LEU A 250 14.82 21.79 17.88
CA LEU A 250 13.57 21.29 17.29
C LEU A 250 12.32 22.06 17.73
N VAL A 251 12.47 23.32 18.14
CA VAL A 251 11.39 24.24 18.51
C VAL A 251 10.91 24.99 17.26
N ARG A 252 9.62 24.91 16.89
CA ARG A 252 9.12 25.64 15.70
C ARG A 252 8.92 27.13 15.92
N THR A 253 9.30 27.90 14.91
CA THR A 253 8.76 29.24 14.61
C THR A 253 7.65 29.15 13.56
N ASP A 254 6.70 30.07 13.58
CA ASP A 254 5.62 30.19 12.61
C ASP A 254 6.13 30.56 11.20
N ASN A 255 5.22 30.63 10.23
CA ASN A 255 5.54 30.99 8.84
C ASN A 255 6.08 32.43 8.67
N ASN A 256 6.10 33.24 9.73
CA ASN A 256 6.60 34.61 9.76
C ASN A 256 7.90 34.76 10.58
N GLY A 257 8.50 33.65 11.04
CA GLY A 257 9.72 33.67 11.84
C GLY A 257 9.48 34.06 13.31
N VAL A 258 8.23 34.08 13.77
CA VAL A 258 7.89 34.31 15.18
C VAL A 258 7.87 32.95 15.89
N PRO A 259 8.58 32.76 17.01
CA PRO A 259 8.39 31.57 17.85
C PRO A 259 6.91 31.36 18.15
N MET A 260 6.35 30.22 17.73
CA MET A 260 4.94 29.92 17.99
C MET A 260 4.76 29.89 19.50
N SER A 261 3.90 30.75 20.04
CA SER A 261 3.56 30.80 21.47
C SER A 261 2.77 29.57 21.96
N VAL A 262 2.61 28.55 21.10
CA VAL A 262 2.17 27.19 21.44
C VAL A 262 3.27 26.21 21.01
N HIS A 263 3.89 25.60 22.02
CA HIS A 263 4.98 24.63 21.96
C HIS A 263 4.76 23.51 20.92
N LEU A 264 5.55 23.52 19.84
CA LEU A 264 5.68 22.42 18.88
C LEU A 264 7.07 21.81 18.97
N ASP A 265 7.47 21.49 20.20
CA ASP A 265 8.72 20.79 20.50
C ASP A 265 8.65 19.35 19.96
N GLY A 266 9.79 18.72 19.67
CA GLY A 266 9.81 17.28 19.40
C GLY A 266 9.36 16.84 18.01
N VAL A 267 9.35 17.73 17.02
CA VAL A 267 9.08 17.39 15.61
C VAL A 267 10.35 17.47 14.78
N LEU A 268 10.76 16.37 14.15
CA LEU A 268 11.93 16.32 13.28
C LEU A 268 11.58 16.83 11.87
N PRO A 269 12.14 17.98 11.42
CA PRO A 269 11.92 18.48 10.06
C PRO A 269 12.84 17.76 9.07
N LEU A 270 12.28 17.33 7.94
CA LEU A 270 13.01 16.65 6.86
C LEU A 270 13.13 17.53 5.61
N ARG A 271 14.10 17.20 4.77
CA ARG A 271 14.29 17.81 3.44
C ARG A 271 14.01 16.83 2.31
N ASP A 272 14.03 17.34 1.07
CA ASP A 272 13.95 16.52 -0.14
C ASP A 272 15.03 15.43 -0.15
N GLY A 273 14.64 14.20 -0.52
CA GLY A 273 15.56 13.06 -0.70
C GLY A 273 16.09 12.43 0.59
N GLN A 274 15.65 12.89 1.75
CA GLN A 274 16.21 12.46 3.03
C GLN A 274 15.63 11.14 3.53
N THR A 275 16.47 10.34 4.18
CA THR A 275 16.08 9.09 4.85
C THR A 275 16.07 9.26 6.37
N VAL A 276 15.03 8.74 7.03
CA VAL A 276 14.99 8.51 8.47
C VAL A 276 15.02 7.01 8.72
N TYR A 277 16.02 6.54 9.47
CA TYR A 277 16.19 5.13 9.80
C TYR A 277 16.05 4.88 11.29
N LEU A 278 15.10 4.02 11.68
CA LEU A 278 14.85 3.61 13.07
C LEU A 278 15.33 2.17 13.24
N ALA A 279 16.53 1.99 13.79
CA ALA A 279 17.11 0.68 13.98
C ALA A 279 16.23 -0.20 14.89
N GLY A 280 16.24 -1.52 14.66
CA GLY A 280 15.61 -2.45 15.59
C GLY A 280 16.14 -2.28 17.02
N GLY A 281 15.24 -2.08 17.98
CA GLY A 281 15.58 -1.71 19.35
C GLY A 281 15.77 -0.20 19.60
N SER A 282 15.47 0.66 18.63
CA SER A 282 15.29 2.10 18.88
C SER A 282 13.86 2.38 19.36
N TYR A 283 13.71 3.38 20.24
CA TYR A 283 12.41 3.90 20.68
C TYR A 283 12.48 5.43 20.65
N VAL A 284 11.83 6.05 19.67
CA VAL A 284 11.89 7.49 19.40
C VAL A 284 10.60 8.13 19.88
N TYR A 285 10.70 9.12 20.76
CA TYR A 285 9.58 9.98 21.16
C TYR A 285 9.53 11.24 20.29
N GLY A 286 8.38 11.51 19.68
CA GLY A 286 8.12 12.71 18.87
C GLY A 286 7.43 12.40 17.53
N ALA A 287 7.53 13.33 16.58
CA ALA A 287 6.89 13.24 15.27
C ALA A 287 7.84 13.61 14.11
N LEU A 288 7.47 13.24 12.88
CA LEU A 288 8.23 13.52 11.67
C LEU A 288 7.44 14.46 10.74
N ASN A 289 8.10 15.50 10.20
CA ASN A 289 7.48 16.44 9.28
C ASN A 289 8.31 16.67 8.02
N ALA A 290 7.70 16.44 6.87
CA ALA A 290 8.23 16.78 5.55
C ALA A 290 7.15 17.41 4.64
N VAL A 291 6.23 18.19 5.20
CA VAL A 291 5.23 18.93 4.41
C VAL A 291 5.91 19.77 3.33
N GLY A 292 5.45 19.62 2.09
CA GLY A 292 6.02 20.31 0.94
C GLY A 292 7.40 19.79 0.50
N ARG A 293 7.83 18.61 0.98
CA ARG A 293 9.05 17.93 0.55
C ARG A 293 8.74 16.66 -0.24
N ARG A 294 9.74 16.16 -0.98
CA ARG A 294 9.61 14.98 -1.86
C ARG A 294 10.73 13.98 -1.64
N ASP A 295 10.52 12.77 -2.13
CA ASP A 295 11.53 11.71 -2.17
C ASP A 295 12.02 11.30 -0.77
N VAL A 296 11.12 11.39 0.23
CA VAL A 296 11.44 11.07 1.64
C VAL A 296 11.29 9.58 1.90
N THR A 297 12.25 9.01 2.62
CA THR A 297 12.22 7.61 3.05
C THR A 297 12.18 7.53 4.58
N ILE A 298 11.30 6.70 5.14
CA ILE A 298 11.23 6.39 6.57
C ILE A 298 11.25 4.88 6.70
N ARG A 299 12.29 4.30 7.28
CA ARG A 299 12.43 2.83 7.32
C ARG A 299 13.10 2.31 8.59
N GLY A 300 13.00 1.00 8.79
CA GLY A 300 13.65 0.30 9.89
C GLY A 300 12.68 -0.61 10.63
N ARG A 301 13.03 -1.00 11.86
CA ARG A 301 12.24 -1.89 12.73
C ARG A 301 12.09 -1.35 14.16
N GLY A 302 12.47 -0.10 14.37
CA GLY A 302 12.28 0.62 15.62
C GLY A 302 10.86 1.17 15.81
N VAL A 303 10.66 1.82 16.96
CA VAL A 303 9.39 2.40 17.40
C VAL A 303 9.44 3.93 17.33
N LEU A 304 8.39 4.55 16.78
CA LEU A 304 8.09 5.97 16.87
C LEU A 304 6.84 6.16 17.74
N SER A 305 6.95 6.96 18.79
CA SER A 305 5.97 7.01 19.88
C SER A 305 5.53 8.43 20.22
N GLY A 306 4.23 8.66 20.28
CA GLY A 306 3.64 9.93 20.75
C GLY A 306 3.38 10.00 22.27
N ALA A 307 3.69 8.94 23.02
CA ALA A 307 3.29 8.79 24.44
C ALA A 307 3.84 9.84 25.44
N LYS A 308 4.93 10.54 25.15
CA LYS A 308 5.58 11.48 26.10
C LYS A 308 5.09 12.93 26.01
N ASP A 309 4.19 13.24 25.07
CA ASP A 309 3.94 14.64 24.72
C ASP A 309 2.46 15.03 24.78
N ASP A 310 2.05 15.53 25.95
CA ASP A 310 0.74 16.17 26.17
C ASP A 310 0.55 17.47 25.35
N ARG A 311 1.62 18.06 24.80
CA ARG A 311 1.61 19.30 23.99
C ARG A 311 1.41 19.01 22.51
N LEU A 312 1.84 17.84 22.02
CA LEU A 312 1.47 17.34 20.69
C LEU A 312 0.00 16.92 20.61
N MET A 313 -0.66 16.74 21.76
CA MET A 313 -1.97 16.11 21.86
C MET A 313 -3.15 16.98 21.41
N TRP A 314 -4.07 16.30 20.69
CA TRP A 314 -5.51 16.49 20.47
C TRP A 314 -6.10 17.92 20.29
N LYS A 315 -5.75 18.95 21.07
CA LYS A 315 -6.34 20.30 20.94
C LYS A 315 -5.38 21.41 20.54
N ALA A 316 -4.07 21.23 20.74
CA ALA A 316 -3.12 22.32 20.50
C ALA A 316 -2.63 22.41 19.05
N THR A 317 -2.53 21.28 18.32
CA THR A 317 -1.67 21.23 17.12
C THR A 317 -2.27 20.50 15.90
N HIS A 318 -3.17 19.53 16.11
CA HIS A 318 -3.68 18.62 15.07
C HIS A 318 -2.58 17.99 14.19
N LEU A 319 -1.40 17.73 14.77
CA LEU A 319 -0.24 17.24 14.03
C LEU A 319 -0.28 15.72 13.86
N PRO A 320 -0.21 15.21 12.62
CA PRO A 320 0.02 13.80 12.38
C PRO A 320 1.38 13.35 12.94
N MET A 321 1.50 12.09 13.36
CA MET A 321 2.78 11.54 13.82
C MET A 321 3.83 11.48 12.70
N ILE A 322 3.38 11.20 11.47
CA ILE A 322 4.17 11.35 10.24
C ILE A 322 3.37 12.23 9.28
N ASP A 323 3.88 13.43 9.00
CA ASP A 323 3.24 14.40 8.11
C ASP A 323 4.13 14.70 6.89
N LEU A 324 3.78 14.08 5.76
CA LEU A 324 4.50 14.22 4.49
C LEU A 324 3.62 14.90 3.43
N ARG A 325 2.61 15.69 3.83
CA ARG A 325 1.64 16.27 2.89
C ARG A 325 2.34 17.09 1.80
N HIS A 326 2.13 16.69 0.55
CA HIS A 326 2.53 17.47 -0.62
C HIS A 326 1.54 17.20 -1.76
N MET A 327 1.01 18.26 -2.38
CA MET A 327 -0.01 18.14 -3.44
C MET A 327 0.57 17.95 -4.86
N ASN A 328 1.89 17.80 -5.00
CA ASN A 328 2.53 17.71 -6.32
C ASN A 328 2.54 16.26 -6.79
N ARG A 329 2.13 16.02 -8.03
CA ARG A 329 2.09 14.68 -8.64
C ARG A 329 3.47 14.03 -8.83
N GLY A 330 4.55 14.81 -8.77
CA GLY A 330 5.92 14.29 -8.78
C GLY A 330 6.50 13.97 -7.40
N SER A 331 5.76 14.19 -6.31
CA SER A 331 6.21 13.83 -4.96
C SER A 331 6.10 12.33 -4.76
N HIS A 332 7.10 11.74 -4.10
CA HIS A 332 7.18 10.31 -3.77
C HIS A 332 7.57 10.16 -2.29
N ALA A 333 7.11 9.09 -1.65
CA ALA A 333 7.57 8.70 -0.32
C ALA A 333 7.65 7.17 -0.18
N TYR A 334 8.59 6.71 0.64
CA TYR A 334 8.75 5.30 0.97
C TYR A 334 8.76 5.09 2.48
N ILE A 335 7.80 4.32 3.00
CA ILE A 335 7.70 4.03 4.44
C ILE A 335 7.73 2.52 4.65
N GLU A 336 8.68 2.01 5.45
CA GLU A 336 8.86 0.57 5.64
C GLU A 336 9.10 0.16 7.11
N GLY A 337 8.33 -0.81 7.60
CA GLY A 337 8.68 -1.61 8.79
C GLY A 337 8.58 -0.94 10.17
N VAL A 338 8.60 0.40 10.23
CA VAL A 338 8.51 1.14 11.49
C VAL A 338 7.20 0.85 12.25
N THR A 339 7.28 0.90 13.59
CA THR A 339 6.10 0.76 14.47
C THR A 339 5.73 2.10 15.06
N LEU A 340 4.53 2.58 14.76
CA LEU A 340 3.93 3.79 15.26
C LEU A 340 3.07 3.44 16.48
N VAL A 341 3.31 4.09 17.62
CA VAL A 341 2.58 3.83 18.88
C VAL A 341 2.14 5.13 19.52
N ASP A 342 0.93 5.13 20.07
CA ASP A 342 0.34 6.27 20.80
C ASP A 342 0.40 7.58 20.00
N PRO A 343 -0.01 7.61 18.71
CA PRO A 343 0.05 8.84 17.94
C PRO A 343 -0.76 9.96 18.63
N PRO A 344 -0.25 11.20 18.61
CA PRO A 344 -0.87 12.32 19.32
C PRO A 344 -2.16 12.82 18.64
N PHE A 345 -2.31 12.50 17.35
CA PHE A 345 -3.48 12.75 16.50
C PHE A 345 -3.44 11.72 15.35
N HIS A 346 -3.65 12.11 14.10
CA HIS A 346 -3.58 11.19 12.95
C HIS A 346 -2.23 10.46 12.89
N GLY A 347 -2.22 9.22 12.41
CA GLY A 347 -1.02 8.41 12.26
C GLY A 347 -0.11 8.90 11.14
N MET A 348 -0.52 8.65 9.89
CA MET A 348 0.27 8.99 8.70
C MET A 348 -0.55 9.81 7.70
N VAL A 349 0.03 10.90 7.21
CA VAL A 349 -0.50 11.63 6.04
C VAL A 349 0.59 11.73 4.98
N THR A 350 0.30 11.28 3.77
CA THR A 350 1.34 11.04 2.75
C THR A 350 1.09 11.82 1.46
N PRO A 351 2.13 12.07 0.63
CA PRO A 351 1.97 12.66 -0.69
C PRO A 351 1.48 11.59 -1.69
N PRO A 352 1.16 11.97 -2.96
CA PRO A 352 0.93 10.99 -4.02
C PRO A 352 2.12 10.05 -4.23
N ASN A 353 1.93 8.96 -4.97
CA ASN A 353 2.99 7.99 -5.33
C ASN A 353 3.76 7.46 -4.11
N THR A 354 3.05 7.15 -3.03
CA THR A 354 3.66 6.66 -1.80
C THR A 354 3.61 5.14 -1.76
N VAL A 355 4.67 4.51 -1.24
CA VAL A 355 4.64 3.09 -0.92
C VAL A 355 4.87 2.90 0.58
N ILE A 356 3.92 2.22 1.24
CA ILE A 356 3.91 1.93 2.67
C ILE A 356 3.89 0.41 2.83
N ARG A 357 4.93 -0.16 3.45
CA ARG A 357 5.11 -1.61 3.55
C ARG A 357 5.47 -2.04 4.95
N ASP A 358 4.88 -3.12 5.42
CA ASP A 358 5.27 -3.76 6.69
C ASP A 358 5.21 -2.85 7.93
N THR A 359 4.57 -1.69 7.83
CA THR A 359 4.43 -0.74 8.93
C THR A 359 3.35 -1.20 9.90
N LYS A 360 3.44 -0.73 11.14
CA LYS A 360 2.50 -1.06 12.21
C LYS A 360 2.06 0.21 12.90
N GLN A 361 0.77 0.35 13.20
CA GLN A 361 0.23 1.46 13.98
C GLN A 361 -0.64 0.94 15.12
N ILE A 362 -0.41 1.47 16.32
CA ILE A 362 -1.17 1.16 17.54
C ILE A 362 -1.59 2.51 18.15
N GLY A 363 -2.88 2.82 18.09
CA GLY A 363 -3.48 4.00 18.68
C GLY A 363 -4.66 3.64 19.59
N TRP A 364 -4.97 4.55 20.51
CA TRP A 364 -6.04 4.37 21.51
C TRP A 364 -7.17 5.38 21.32
N ARG A 365 -6.85 6.58 20.83
CA ARG A 365 -7.70 7.78 20.88
C ARG A 365 -8.51 7.93 19.59
N THR A 366 -9.61 8.67 19.67
CA THR A 366 -10.22 9.25 18.46
C THR A 366 -9.23 10.09 17.70
N ASN A 367 -9.47 10.28 16.40
CA ASN A 367 -8.56 10.82 15.40
C ASN A 367 -7.13 10.27 15.46
N ASN A 368 -6.93 9.03 15.91
CA ASN A 368 -5.71 8.30 15.65
C ASN A 368 -5.73 7.64 14.27
N ASP A 369 -6.29 8.30 13.26
CA ASP A 369 -6.46 7.80 11.90
C ASP A 369 -5.26 6.99 11.42
N GLY A 370 -5.51 5.94 10.64
CA GLY A 370 -4.45 5.11 10.08
C GLY A 370 -3.60 5.87 9.06
N ILE A 371 -3.94 5.68 7.79
CA ILE A 371 -3.21 6.20 6.64
C ILE A 371 -4.14 7.06 5.82
N ARG A 372 -3.91 8.37 5.87
CA ARG A 372 -4.53 9.33 4.97
C ARG A 372 -3.65 9.51 3.73
N SER A 373 -3.85 8.62 2.76
CA SER A 373 -3.09 8.57 1.52
C SER A 373 -3.62 9.49 0.43
N GLN A 374 -2.72 9.92 -0.45
CA GLN A 374 -3.04 10.59 -1.70
C GLN A 374 -2.98 9.59 -2.87
N ASN A 375 -3.21 10.09 -4.09
CA ASN A 375 -3.26 9.28 -5.30
C ASN A 375 -2.00 8.44 -5.53
N ASP A 376 -2.18 7.30 -6.17
CA ASP A 376 -1.16 6.35 -6.61
C ASP A 376 -0.38 5.75 -5.43
N THR A 377 -1.07 5.50 -4.32
CA THR A 377 -0.47 4.93 -3.11
C THR A 377 -0.65 3.41 -3.04
N LEU A 378 0.41 2.71 -2.65
CA LEU A 378 0.38 1.29 -2.28
C LEU A 378 0.57 1.15 -0.77
N VAL A 379 -0.39 0.51 -0.10
CA VAL A 379 -0.29 0.07 1.29
C VAL A 379 -0.25 -1.45 1.30
N GLN A 380 0.82 -2.03 1.84
CA GLN A 380 1.06 -3.46 1.76
C GLN A 380 1.56 -4.06 3.08
N ASN A 381 0.98 -5.19 3.47
CA ASN A 381 1.43 -5.98 4.62
C ASN A 381 1.47 -5.19 5.93
N CYS A 382 0.60 -4.20 6.12
CA CYS A 382 0.60 -3.35 7.31
C CYS A 382 -0.25 -3.94 8.44
N PHE A 383 0.02 -3.53 9.68
CA PHE A 383 -0.91 -3.71 10.81
C PHE A 383 -1.42 -2.34 11.26
N ILE A 384 -2.73 -2.22 11.50
CA ILE A 384 -3.30 -1.00 12.07
C ILE A 384 -4.30 -1.39 13.16
N LYS A 385 -4.10 -0.85 14.36
CA LYS A 385 -5.10 -0.78 15.42
C LYS A 385 -5.30 0.68 15.78
N THR A 386 -6.50 1.19 15.58
CA THR A 386 -6.81 2.56 15.96
C THR A 386 -8.30 2.77 16.19
N ALA A 387 -8.64 3.86 16.89
CA ALA A 387 -9.99 4.31 17.20
C ALA A 387 -10.44 5.49 16.33
N ASP A 388 -10.14 5.42 15.04
CA ASP A 388 -10.74 6.29 14.02
C ASP A 388 -10.55 5.68 12.62
N ASP A 389 -10.78 6.47 11.58
CA ASP A 389 -10.71 6.06 10.19
C ASP A 389 -9.34 5.48 9.80
N PHE A 390 -9.33 4.26 9.28
CA PHE A 390 -8.08 3.58 8.90
C PHE A 390 -7.55 4.11 7.58
N PHE A 391 -8.43 4.26 6.61
CA PHE A 391 -8.12 4.68 5.26
C PHE A 391 -9.22 5.57 4.71
N TYR A 392 -8.85 6.37 3.72
CA TYR A 392 -9.76 7.29 3.06
C TYR A 392 -9.90 6.94 1.58
N ALA A 393 -11.13 6.64 1.16
CA ALA A 393 -11.41 6.17 -0.19
C ALA A 393 -11.71 7.34 -1.19
N PHE A 394 -11.00 8.45 -1.03
CA PHE A 394 -11.04 9.58 -1.98
C PHE A 394 -9.82 9.62 -2.94
N SER A 395 -8.84 8.73 -2.78
CA SER A 395 -7.62 8.70 -3.61
C SER A 395 -7.41 7.35 -4.31
N THR A 396 -6.58 7.32 -5.37
CA THR A 396 -6.12 6.05 -5.97
C THR A 396 -5.17 5.30 -5.04
N THR A 397 -5.74 4.56 -4.09
CA THR A 397 -4.98 3.73 -3.14
C THR A 397 -5.25 2.25 -3.37
N ASN A 398 -4.19 1.44 -3.36
CA ASN A 398 -4.25 -0.02 -3.35
C ASN A 398 -3.80 -0.54 -1.98
N ILE A 399 -4.67 -1.30 -1.30
CA ILE A 399 -4.48 -1.76 0.08
C ILE A 399 -4.55 -3.28 0.08
N THR A 400 -3.46 -3.95 0.46
CA THR A 400 -3.36 -5.42 0.35
C THR A 400 -2.45 -6.08 1.38
N GLY A 401 -2.79 -7.30 1.79
CA GLY A 401 -2.04 -8.08 2.78
C GLY A 401 -2.08 -7.50 4.19
N CYS A 402 -2.94 -6.52 4.47
CA CYS A 402 -2.99 -5.84 5.76
C CYS A 402 -3.83 -6.63 6.78
N VAL A 403 -3.42 -6.54 8.05
CA VAL A 403 -4.16 -7.06 9.20
C VAL A 403 -4.69 -5.86 10.00
N LEU A 404 -6.00 -5.73 10.10
CA LEU A 404 -6.65 -4.53 10.63
C LEU A 404 -7.43 -4.90 11.89
N TRP A 405 -7.29 -4.09 12.94
CA TRP A 405 -7.98 -4.22 14.22
C TRP A 405 -8.77 -2.94 14.51
N PRO A 406 -9.95 -2.76 13.89
CA PRO A 406 -10.80 -1.60 14.11
C PRO A 406 -11.18 -1.51 15.58
N MET A 407 -10.98 -0.35 16.20
CA MET A 407 -11.52 -0.11 17.54
C MET A 407 -12.97 0.39 17.47
N TRP A 408 -13.42 1.06 18.52
CA TRP A 408 -14.81 1.44 18.74
C TRP A 408 -15.32 2.62 17.90
N ASN A 409 -14.43 3.40 17.28
CA ASN A 409 -14.77 4.57 16.47
C ASN A 409 -14.07 4.55 15.10
N GLY A 410 -14.71 5.20 14.13
CA GLY A 410 -14.25 5.32 12.74
C GLY A 410 -14.56 4.11 11.87
N ALA A 411 -14.36 4.27 10.57
CA ALA A 411 -14.53 3.23 9.57
C ALA A 411 -13.19 2.63 9.16
N THR A 412 -13.22 1.43 8.57
CA THR A 412 -11.98 0.92 7.94
C THR A 412 -11.67 1.67 6.63
N PHE A 413 -12.69 2.01 5.86
CA PHE A 413 -12.57 2.74 4.60
C PHE A 413 -13.61 3.87 4.57
N MET A 414 -13.19 5.07 4.93
CA MET A 414 -14.07 6.23 5.04
C MET A 414 -14.26 6.94 3.70
N LEU A 415 -15.52 7.24 3.38
CA LEU A 415 -15.94 8.10 2.28
C LEU A 415 -16.39 9.45 2.83
N GLY A 416 -15.60 10.50 2.66
CA GLY A 416 -16.07 11.87 2.94
C GLY A 416 -15.21 12.63 3.96
N TRP A 417 -15.87 13.28 4.92
CA TRP A 417 -15.38 14.41 5.74
C TRP A 417 -15.08 15.69 4.96
N GLY A 418 -15.40 15.74 3.67
CA GLY A 418 -15.18 16.88 2.79
C GLY A 418 -15.44 16.54 1.33
N ASP A 419 -15.25 17.54 0.46
CA ASP A 419 -15.43 17.43 -0.99
C ASP A 419 -14.14 16.98 -1.67
N TYR A 420 -13.83 15.68 -1.56
CA TYR A 420 -12.51 15.16 -1.94
C TYR A 420 -12.41 14.55 -3.35
N GLY A 421 -13.49 14.53 -4.15
CA GLY A 421 -13.47 14.09 -5.56
C GLY A 421 -12.73 12.77 -5.79
N GLY A 422 -13.42 11.63 -5.62
CA GLY A 422 -12.78 10.31 -5.64
C GLY A 422 -12.29 9.86 -7.02
N LYS A 423 -11.14 9.17 -7.05
CA LYS A 423 -10.61 8.48 -8.24
C LYS A 423 -10.65 6.95 -8.15
N GLY A 424 -11.17 6.42 -7.04
CA GLY A 424 -11.39 4.99 -6.80
C GLY A 424 -10.31 4.35 -5.93
N THR A 425 -10.70 3.37 -5.10
CA THR A 425 -9.82 2.70 -4.12
C THR A 425 -10.00 1.19 -4.21
N ARG A 426 -8.90 0.44 -4.12
CA ARG A 426 -8.91 -1.03 -4.12
C ARG A 426 -8.40 -1.55 -2.80
N VAL A 427 -9.25 -2.30 -2.12
CA VAL A 427 -8.97 -3.00 -0.87
C VAL A 427 -9.07 -4.48 -1.19
N VAL A 428 -7.93 -5.14 -1.39
CA VAL A 428 -7.90 -6.52 -1.85
C VAL A 428 -6.99 -7.37 -1.00
N ASP A 429 -7.47 -8.54 -0.57
CA ASP A 429 -6.68 -9.51 0.19
C ASP A 429 -6.26 -8.97 1.57
N ASN A 430 -7.22 -8.62 2.41
CA ASN A 430 -6.97 -8.14 3.78
C ASN A 430 -7.72 -8.94 4.84
N ASP A 431 -7.25 -8.85 6.08
CA ASP A 431 -7.84 -9.54 7.22
C ASP A 431 -8.26 -8.55 8.31
N ILE A 432 -9.50 -8.63 8.76
CA ILE A 432 -10.01 -7.90 9.93
C ILE A 432 -10.02 -8.85 11.11
N ILE A 433 -9.36 -8.46 12.20
CA ILE A 433 -9.28 -9.23 13.44
C ILE A 433 -9.75 -8.38 14.62
N ASN A 434 -10.39 -9.04 15.59
CA ASN A 434 -10.77 -8.43 16.87
C ASN A 434 -11.45 -7.03 16.78
N PRO A 435 -12.38 -6.78 15.83
CA PRO A 435 -13.08 -5.50 15.73
C PRO A 435 -13.79 -5.13 17.05
N GLU A 436 -13.72 -3.86 17.43
CA GLU A 436 -14.25 -3.35 18.71
C GLU A 436 -15.52 -2.49 18.57
N TRP A 437 -16.24 -2.56 17.45
CA TRP A 437 -17.52 -1.86 17.30
C TRP A 437 -18.63 -2.53 18.11
N GLY A 438 -19.42 -1.74 18.85
CA GLY A 438 -20.58 -2.23 19.62
C GLY A 438 -21.95 -1.73 19.14
N HIS A 439 -21.97 -0.87 18.11
CA HIS A 439 -23.17 -0.25 17.57
C HIS A 439 -22.92 0.24 16.13
N LEU A 440 -23.95 0.70 15.43
CA LEU A 440 -23.83 1.28 14.09
C LEU A 440 -24.18 2.78 14.11
N HIS A 441 -23.18 3.62 14.36
CA HIS A 441 -23.26 5.07 14.18
C HIS A 441 -22.88 5.47 12.74
N SER A 442 -23.16 6.71 12.37
CA SER A 442 -23.04 7.23 11.00
C SER A 442 -21.64 7.14 10.36
N ASN A 443 -20.58 6.99 11.16
CA ASN A 443 -19.19 6.93 10.68
C ASN A 443 -18.54 5.55 10.92
N LEU A 444 -19.33 4.51 11.22
CA LEU A 444 -18.82 3.18 11.53
C LEU A 444 -19.18 2.16 10.44
N GLY A 445 -18.31 1.17 10.25
CA GLY A 445 -18.46 0.11 9.26
C GLY A 445 -17.15 -0.20 8.54
N ILE A 446 -17.14 -1.25 7.72
CA ILE A 446 -15.99 -1.51 6.84
C ILE A 446 -15.86 -0.38 5.83
N VAL A 447 -16.92 -0.10 5.05
CA VAL A 447 -17.04 1.12 4.24
C VAL A 447 -18.15 1.97 4.85
N ALA A 448 -17.81 3.16 5.36
CA ALA A 448 -18.78 4.11 5.86
C ALA A 448 -18.67 5.44 5.12
N ALA A 449 -19.78 6.19 5.08
CA ALA A 449 -19.83 7.46 4.39
C ALA A 449 -20.23 8.63 5.30
N GLN A 450 -19.33 9.61 5.36
CA GLN A 450 -19.52 10.97 5.87
C GLN A 450 -19.39 11.97 4.72
N ILE A 451 -19.92 11.59 3.56
CA ILE A 451 -19.76 12.34 2.32
C ILE A 451 -20.70 13.54 2.28
N LEU A 452 -20.20 14.66 1.73
CA LEU A 452 -21.03 15.83 1.51
C LEU A 452 -21.87 15.64 0.24
N PRO A 453 -23.08 16.22 0.16
CA PRO A 453 -24.00 16.06 -0.96
C PRO A 453 -23.45 16.52 -2.31
N ALA A 454 -22.46 17.42 -2.32
CA ALA A 454 -21.81 17.88 -3.54
C ALA A 454 -20.73 16.93 -4.08
N SER A 455 -20.41 15.87 -3.33
CA SER A 455 -19.21 15.07 -3.52
C SER A 455 -19.51 13.73 -4.18
N GLN A 456 -18.51 13.22 -4.88
CA GLN A 456 -18.57 11.94 -5.59
C GLN A 456 -17.39 11.08 -5.16
N ASN A 457 -17.64 9.78 -4.99
CA ASN A 457 -16.56 8.80 -4.90
C ASN A 457 -16.24 8.24 -6.29
N GLY A 458 -15.02 7.72 -6.46
CA GLY A 458 -14.68 6.89 -7.63
C GLY A 458 -14.93 5.41 -7.33
N ASP A 459 -14.67 4.53 -8.29
CA ASP A 459 -14.88 3.09 -8.15
C ASP A 459 -14.20 2.49 -6.91
N ILE A 460 -14.97 1.84 -6.05
CA ILE A 460 -14.45 1.18 -4.85
C ILE A 460 -14.63 -0.32 -4.99
N LEU A 461 -13.53 -1.04 -4.79
CA LEU A 461 -13.55 -2.49 -4.68
C LEU A 461 -13.03 -2.89 -3.31
N VAL A 462 -13.87 -3.59 -2.55
CA VAL A 462 -13.47 -4.37 -1.38
C VAL A 462 -13.58 -5.83 -1.75
N ALA A 463 -12.45 -6.52 -1.91
CA ALA A 463 -12.42 -7.91 -2.36
C ALA A 463 -11.49 -8.81 -1.54
N ASP A 464 -11.82 -10.08 -1.47
CA ASP A 464 -11.04 -11.10 -0.76
C ASP A 464 -10.76 -10.63 0.68
N LEU A 465 -11.82 -10.29 1.42
CA LEU A 465 -11.73 -9.80 2.80
C LEU A 465 -12.16 -10.92 3.76
N ARG A 466 -11.33 -11.21 4.76
CA ARG A 466 -11.70 -12.19 5.81
C ARG A 466 -11.81 -11.50 7.15
N VAL A 467 -12.90 -11.75 7.85
CA VAL A 467 -13.23 -11.07 9.11
C VAL A 467 -13.41 -12.14 10.19
N ASP A 468 -12.46 -12.20 11.11
CA ASP A 468 -12.45 -13.21 12.17
C ASP A 468 -13.37 -12.88 13.35
N GLY A 469 -13.70 -11.59 13.58
CA GLY A 469 -14.59 -11.16 14.66
C GLY A 469 -15.92 -10.58 14.18
N ALA A 470 -16.71 -10.04 15.11
CA ALA A 470 -18.01 -9.44 14.85
C ALA A 470 -17.89 -8.00 14.35
N ILE A 471 -18.43 -7.67 13.18
CA ILE A 471 -18.47 -6.29 12.67
C ILE A 471 -19.91 -5.76 12.70
N ASN A 472 -20.08 -4.44 12.71
CA ASN A 472 -21.40 -3.82 12.71
C ASN A 472 -22.04 -3.72 11.32
N ALA A 473 -21.26 -3.47 10.28
CA ALA A 473 -21.71 -3.47 8.90
C ALA A 473 -20.52 -3.57 7.94
N LEU A 474 -20.75 -4.16 6.77
CA LEU A 474 -19.87 -3.99 5.62
C LEU A 474 -20.05 -2.61 4.98
N ALA A 475 -21.30 -2.18 4.83
CA ALA A 475 -21.68 -0.98 4.13
C ALA A 475 -22.55 -0.08 5.01
N ASN A 476 -22.09 1.13 5.28
CA ASN A 476 -22.86 2.20 5.92
C ASN A 476 -22.83 3.44 5.02
N LEU A 477 -23.59 3.34 3.93
CA LEU A 477 -23.53 4.23 2.78
C LEU A 477 -24.69 5.21 2.84
N HIS A 478 -24.40 6.42 3.30
CA HIS A 478 -25.34 7.53 3.30
C HIS A 478 -24.59 8.86 3.23
N PHE A 479 -25.29 9.91 2.83
CA PHE A 479 -24.78 11.27 2.91
C PHE A 479 -24.83 11.79 4.35
N LYS A 480 -24.01 12.81 4.65
CA LYS A 480 -24.06 13.50 5.94
C LYS A 480 -25.47 14.09 6.21
N ASP A 481 -26.00 13.82 7.40
CA ASP A 481 -27.36 14.15 7.83
C ASP A 481 -27.35 14.63 9.31
N PRO A 482 -27.91 15.82 9.66
CA PRO A 482 -28.49 16.82 8.77
C PRO A 482 -27.46 17.50 7.89
N MET A 483 -27.89 17.92 6.71
CA MET A 483 -27.02 18.62 5.76
C MET A 483 -26.64 20.02 6.23
N PRO A 484 -25.38 20.45 6.03
CA PRO A 484 -25.00 21.84 6.25
C PRO A 484 -25.77 22.80 5.34
N ALA A 485 -26.25 23.92 5.88
CA ALA A 485 -27.07 24.90 5.14
C ALA A 485 -26.35 25.52 3.91
N ASN A 486 -25.01 25.57 3.93
CA ASN A 486 -24.18 26.15 2.87
C ASN A 486 -23.63 25.11 1.89
N THR A 487 -24.27 23.94 1.78
CA THR A 487 -23.80 22.87 0.89
C THR A 487 -23.90 23.32 -0.59
N PRO A 488 -22.82 23.24 -1.38
CA PRO A 488 -22.87 23.56 -2.80
C PRO A 488 -23.91 22.72 -3.54
N GLN A 489 -24.70 23.32 -4.44
CA GLN A 489 -25.76 22.62 -5.18
C GLN A 489 -25.24 21.75 -6.36
N ARG A 490 -24.09 21.10 -6.22
CA ARG A 490 -23.58 20.13 -7.22
C ARG A 490 -24.22 18.76 -6.97
N GLN A 491 -24.50 17.98 -8.02
CA GLN A 491 -25.00 16.60 -7.88
C GLN A 491 -23.85 15.69 -7.41
N GLY A 492 -23.75 15.44 -6.11
CA GLY A 492 -22.97 14.32 -5.60
C GLY A 492 -23.75 13.02 -5.69
N GLU A 493 -23.01 11.92 -5.58
CA GLU A 493 -23.51 10.55 -5.59
C GLU A 493 -22.59 9.65 -4.78
N ILE A 494 -23.17 8.59 -4.21
CA ILE A 494 -22.41 7.47 -3.66
C ILE A 494 -22.65 6.28 -4.58
N GLY A 495 -21.64 5.79 -5.28
CA GLY A 495 -21.87 4.64 -6.14
C GLY A 495 -20.64 3.90 -6.62
N HIS A 496 -20.85 2.88 -7.46
CA HIS A 496 -19.79 2.03 -8.00
C HIS A 496 -18.95 1.35 -6.91
N ILE A 497 -19.62 0.76 -5.92
CA ILE A 497 -18.97 0.05 -4.81
C ILE A 497 -19.26 -1.44 -4.93
N THR A 498 -18.20 -2.23 -4.97
CA THR A 498 -18.27 -3.69 -5.05
C THR A 498 -17.64 -4.32 -3.81
N PHE A 499 -18.43 -5.13 -3.10
CA PHE A 499 -17.98 -6.04 -2.06
C PHE A 499 -17.92 -7.44 -2.66
N ARG A 500 -16.74 -8.08 -2.70
CA ARG A 500 -16.55 -9.36 -3.40
C ARG A 500 -15.76 -10.37 -2.57
N ASN A 501 -16.18 -11.64 -2.55
CA ASN A 501 -15.46 -12.72 -1.87
C ASN A 501 -15.14 -12.35 -0.40
N ILE A 502 -16.18 -12.02 0.36
CA ILE A 502 -16.02 -11.60 1.76
C ILE A 502 -16.58 -12.67 2.67
N SER A 503 -15.79 -13.11 3.64
CA SER A 503 -16.23 -14.07 4.65
C SER A 503 -16.15 -13.47 6.05
N ILE A 504 -17.29 -13.36 6.73
CA ILE A 504 -17.40 -12.88 8.11
C ILE A 504 -17.79 -14.06 8.99
N GLN A 505 -16.96 -14.37 10.00
CA GLN A 505 -17.12 -15.56 10.82
C GLN A 505 -18.34 -15.51 11.75
N HIS A 506 -18.74 -14.30 12.15
CA HIS A 506 -19.81 -14.08 13.12
C HIS A 506 -20.96 -13.30 12.51
N PRO A 507 -22.16 -13.34 13.13
CA PRO A 507 -23.22 -12.39 12.81
C PRO A 507 -22.74 -10.94 12.96
N PHE A 508 -23.49 -10.00 12.39
CA PHE A 508 -23.27 -8.60 12.71
C PHE A 508 -23.55 -8.35 14.19
N VAL A 509 -22.91 -7.33 14.75
CA VAL A 509 -23.04 -7.01 16.17
C VAL A 509 -24.49 -6.71 16.54
N THR A 510 -24.90 -7.11 17.74
CA THR A 510 -26.10 -6.56 18.39
C THR A 510 -25.77 -5.14 18.85
N ASP A 511 -26.54 -4.16 18.36
CA ASP A 511 -26.37 -2.76 18.71
C ASP A 511 -26.69 -2.55 20.19
N HIS A 512 -25.72 -2.07 20.96
CA HIS A 512 -25.87 -1.93 22.40
C HIS A 512 -26.83 -0.81 22.84
N ASN A 513 -27.29 0.05 21.93
CA ASN A 513 -28.23 1.13 22.23
C ASN A 513 -29.68 0.68 22.00
N THR A 514 -29.89 -0.17 20.98
CA THR A 514 -31.24 -0.62 20.57
C THR A 514 -31.53 -2.08 20.90
N MET A 515 -30.51 -2.86 21.24
CA MET A 515 -30.56 -4.31 21.43
C MET A 515 -31.12 -5.05 20.20
N GLN A 516 -30.86 -4.52 19.00
CA GLN A 516 -31.23 -5.13 17.73
C GLN A 516 -29.96 -5.46 16.93
N PRO A 517 -29.97 -6.52 16.11
CA PRO A 517 -28.88 -6.78 15.17
C PRO A 517 -28.68 -5.60 14.22
N THR A 518 -27.42 -5.20 14.07
CA THR A 518 -27.03 -4.22 13.05
C THR A 518 -27.15 -4.81 11.65
N ARG A 519 -27.33 -3.93 10.66
CA ARG A 519 -27.45 -4.28 9.23
C ARG A 519 -26.67 -3.27 8.41
N ASN A 520 -26.27 -3.67 7.21
CA ASN A 520 -25.77 -2.72 6.23
C ASN A 520 -26.84 -1.63 5.99
N LEU A 521 -26.42 -0.39 5.78
CA LEU A 521 -27.29 0.72 5.41
C LEU A 521 -26.89 1.23 4.03
N VAL A 522 -27.85 1.30 3.11
CA VAL A 522 -27.69 1.90 1.79
C VAL A 522 -28.84 2.88 1.55
N ARG A 523 -28.53 4.17 1.62
CA ARG A 523 -29.53 5.24 1.58
C ARG A 523 -28.95 6.47 0.89
N GLY A 524 -29.71 7.11 0.02
CA GLY A 524 -29.42 8.46 -0.46
C GLY A 524 -29.94 9.51 0.52
N VAL A 525 -30.29 10.69 0.01
CA VAL A 525 -30.93 11.75 0.81
C VAL A 525 -31.65 12.74 -0.08
N VAL A 526 -32.77 13.29 0.40
CA VAL A 526 -33.48 14.39 -0.27
C VAL A 526 -33.17 15.70 0.45
N HIS A 527 -32.72 16.72 -0.30
CA HIS A 527 -32.44 18.04 0.23
C HIS A 527 -32.75 19.13 -0.80
N GLN A 528 -33.50 20.15 -0.38
CA GLN A 528 -33.95 21.26 -1.24
C GLN A 528 -34.61 20.74 -2.53
N ASP A 529 -35.58 19.82 -2.37
CA ASP A 529 -36.35 19.19 -3.46
C ASP A 529 -35.52 18.38 -4.48
N ARG A 530 -34.28 18.05 -4.12
CA ARG A 530 -33.36 17.26 -4.94
C ARG A 530 -32.96 15.97 -4.23
N THR A 531 -32.97 14.87 -4.97
CA THR A 531 -32.47 13.58 -4.48
C THR A 531 -30.98 13.41 -4.83
N TYR A 532 -30.19 13.07 -3.82
CA TYR A 532 -28.81 12.63 -3.93
C TYR A 532 -28.79 11.12 -3.76
N TYR A 533 -28.44 10.41 -4.84
CA TYR A 533 -28.61 8.97 -4.92
C TYR A 533 -27.41 8.21 -4.35
N THR A 534 -27.71 7.05 -3.79
CA THR A 534 -26.74 5.98 -3.54
C THR A 534 -27.06 4.81 -4.48
N HIS A 535 -26.14 4.40 -5.35
CA HIS A 535 -26.44 3.45 -6.44
C HIS A 535 -25.28 2.55 -6.85
N ASP A 536 -25.56 1.54 -7.68
CA ASP A 536 -24.56 0.61 -8.24
C ASP A 536 -23.67 -0.03 -7.16
N ILE A 537 -24.33 -0.58 -6.14
CA ILE A 537 -23.70 -1.31 -5.04
C ILE A 537 -23.92 -2.80 -5.25
N SER A 538 -22.85 -3.59 -5.21
CA SER A 538 -22.93 -5.04 -5.37
C SER A 538 -22.26 -5.77 -4.23
N PHE A 539 -22.94 -6.80 -3.72
CA PHE A 539 -22.39 -7.79 -2.80
C PHE A 539 -22.28 -9.11 -3.56
N GLU A 540 -21.07 -9.54 -3.86
CA GLU A 540 -20.77 -10.68 -4.72
C GLU A 540 -20.02 -11.76 -3.94
N ASN A 541 -20.62 -12.92 -3.70
CA ASN A 541 -20.06 -13.98 -2.86
C ASN A 541 -19.63 -13.43 -1.48
N VAL A 542 -20.59 -12.82 -0.78
CA VAL A 542 -20.44 -12.34 0.58
C VAL A 542 -21.15 -13.32 1.51
N SER A 543 -20.48 -13.77 2.56
CA SER A 543 -21.06 -14.65 3.57
C SER A 543 -20.93 -14.08 4.98
N LEU A 544 -22.01 -14.14 5.76
CA LEU A 544 -22.09 -13.73 7.16
C LEU A 544 -22.46 -14.95 8.00
N ALA A 545 -21.62 -15.32 8.97
CA ALA A 545 -21.83 -16.50 9.81
C ALA A 545 -22.10 -17.81 9.02
N GLY A 546 -21.51 -17.93 7.82
CA GLY A 546 -21.70 -19.06 6.92
C GLY A 546 -22.91 -18.97 5.98
N GLU A 547 -23.80 -17.99 6.17
CA GLU A 547 -24.92 -17.72 5.26
C GLU A 547 -24.47 -16.79 4.13
N VAL A 548 -24.74 -17.17 2.88
CA VAL A 548 -24.39 -16.37 1.69
C VAL A 548 -25.49 -15.36 1.40
N PHE A 549 -25.11 -14.13 1.02
CA PHE A 549 -26.04 -13.08 0.63
C PHE A 549 -26.69 -13.42 -0.71
N THR A 550 -28.01 -13.31 -0.75
CA THR A 550 -28.87 -13.53 -1.93
C THR A 550 -29.94 -12.45 -2.00
N GLU A 551 -30.66 -12.35 -3.12
CA GLU A 551 -31.82 -11.43 -3.18
C GLU A 551 -32.97 -11.88 -2.26
N GLU A 552 -33.05 -13.16 -1.91
CA GLU A 552 -34.11 -13.70 -1.04
C GLU A 552 -33.93 -13.25 0.42
N ASN A 553 -32.71 -13.30 0.94
CA ASN A 553 -32.36 -12.90 2.32
C ASN A 553 -31.82 -11.46 2.44
N ARG A 554 -31.94 -10.64 1.38
CA ARG A 554 -31.37 -9.28 1.35
C ARG A 554 -31.81 -8.40 2.54
N ALA A 555 -33.06 -8.53 2.97
CA ALA A 555 -33.66 -7.69 4.01
C ALA A 555 -33.15 -8.03 5.42
N ASP A 556 -32.62 -9.23 5.60
CA ASP A 556 -32.02 -9.70 6.85
C ASP A 556 -30.65 -9.08 7.08
N HIS A 557 -29.94 -8.72 5.99
CA HIS A 557 -28.58 -8.20 6.04
C HIS A 557 -28.46 -6.71 5.71
N THR A 558 -29.40 -6.14 4.94
CA THR A 558 -29.24 -4.79 4.38
C THR A 558 -30.55 -4.00 4.40
N LEU A 559 -30.49 -2.81 5.00
CA LEU A 559 -31.52 -1.78 4.93
C LEU A 559 -31.30 -0.89 3.71
N ILE A 560 -32.26 -0.90 2.80
CA ILE A 560 -32.20 -0.16 1.52
C ILE A 560 -33.39 0.77 1.43
N ASP A 561 -33.11 2.07 1.25
CA ASP A 561 -34.16 3.05 0.95
C ASP A 561 -34.46 3.08 -0.54
N ALA A 562 -35.56 2.45 -0.94
CA ALA A 562 -35.96 2.35 -2.34
C ALA A 562 -36.26 3.71 -3.01
N ALA A 563 -36.56 4.76 -2.24
CA ALA A 563 -36.88 6.09 -2.80
C ALA A 563 -35.62 6.86 -3.23
N THR A 564 -34.46 6.52 -2.66
CA THR A 564 -33.21 7.26 -2.84
C THR A 564 -32.05 6.39 -3.33
N THR A 565 -32.35 5.17 -3.77
CA THR A 565 -31.34 4.20 -4.26
C THR A 565 -31.80 3.47 -5.52
N TYR A 566 -30.83 2.97 -6.31
CA TYR A 566 -31.08 2.09 -7.45
C TYR A 566 -29.86 1.19 -7.73
N ASN A 567 -30.06 0.08 -8.45
CA ASN A 567 -29.00 -0.90 -8.79
C ASN A 567 -28.23 -1.48 -7.59
N ILE A 568 -28.96 -1.88 -6.54
CA ILE A 568 -28.38 -2.59 -5.38
C ILE A 568 -28.61 -4.09 -5.57
N SER A 569 -27.53 -4.88 -5.55
CA SER A 569 -27.62 -6.32 -5.85
C SER A 569 -26.85 -7.22 -4.88
N MET A 570 -27.44 -8.39 -4.61
CA MET A 570 -26.89 -9.50 -3.84
C MET A 570 -26.68 -10.69 -4.78
N ARG A 571 -25.42 -11.05 -5.03
CA ARG A 571 -25.05 -12.13 -5.93
C ARG A 571 -24.36 -13.24 -5.13
N PRO A 572 -24.88 -14.48 -5.13
CA PRO A 572 -24.26 -15.58 -4.39
C PRO A 572 -22.90 -15.98 -4.98
N GLU A 573 -22.67 -15.71 -6.27
CA GLU A 573 -21.41 -15.95 -6.97
C GLU A 573 -20.71 -14.65 -7.32
N ALA A 574 -19.37 -14.70 -7.38
CA ALA A 574 -18.55 -13.57 -7.78
C ALA A 574 -18.14 -13.67 -9.25
N ASN A 575 -18.20 -12.53 -9.95
CA ASN A 575 -17.47 -12.40 -11.21
C ASN A 575 -15.96 -12.53 -10.96
N PRO A 576 -15.18 -13.19 -11.85
CA PRO A 576 -13.73 -13.27 -11.70
C PRO A 576 -13.11 -11.87 -11.54
N LEU A 577 -12.07 -11.75 -10.72
CA LEU A 577 -11.35 -10.49 -10.56
C LEU A 577 -10.40 -10.31 -11.77
N PRO A 578 -10.53 -9.24 -12.57
CA PRO A 578 -9.46 -8.89 -13.50
C PRO A 578 -8.23 -8.48 -12.68
N VAL A 579 -7.10 -9.15 -12.88
CA VAL A 579 -5.83 -8.73 -12.31
C VAL A 579 -5.07 -7.99 -13.38
N ASN A 580 -4.93 -6.69 -13.20
CA ASN A 580 -4.00 -5.92 -14.01
C ASN A 580 -2.58 -6.27 -13.56
N VAL A 581 -1.96 -7.21 -14.26
CA VAL A 581 -0.52 -7.44 -14.18
C VAL A 581 0.13 -6.66 -15.31
N SER A 582 0.94 -5.66 -14.99
CA SER A 582 1.81 -5.01 -15.96
C SER A 582 3.04 -5.89 -16.19
N LEU A 583 3.01 -6.73 -17.22
CA LEU A 583 4.21 -7.40 -17.72
C LEU A 583 4.98 -6.38 -18.56
N LYS A 584 6.07 -5.81 -18.01
CA LYS A 584 7.02 -5.04 -18.83
C LYS A 584 7.89 -6.04 -19.60
N ALA A 585 7.46 -6.39 -20.81
CA ALA A 585 8.33 -7.08 -21.75
C ALA A 585 9.45 -6.11 -22.16
N LEU A 586 10.69 -6.42 -21.77
CA LEU A 586 11.89 -5.77 -22.30
C LEU A 586 12.34 -6.55 -23.53
N THR A 587 11.55 -6.55 -24.60
CA THR A 587 12.04 -6.96 -25.92
C THR A 587 11.31 -6.21 -27.02
N GLU A 588 12.11 -5.63 -27.91
CA GLU A 588 11.64 -5.13 -29.19
C GLU A 588 11.23 -6.33 -30.05
N SER A 589 9.97 -6.37 -30.48
CA SER A 589 9.40 -7.27 -31.49
C SER A 589 8.81 -8.60 -31.01
N LEU A 590 7.49 -8.61 -30.78
CA LEU A 590 6.67 -9.81 -30.87
C LEU A 590 5.39 -9.42 -31.63
N TYR A 591 5.23 -9.90 -32.86
CA TYR A 591 4.02 -9.74 -33.68
C TYR A 591 3.50 -11.12 -34.09
N TRP A 592 2.17 -11.29 -34.07
CA TRP A 592 1.47 -12.51 -34.49
C TRP A 592 0.55 -12.17 -35.65
N ASP A 593 0.54 -13.01 -36.69
CA ASP A 593 -0.43 -12.93 -37.78
C ASP A 593 -1.51 -14.01 -37.59
N THR A 594 -2.77 -13.62 -37.75
CA THR A 594 -3.94 -14.50 -37.72
C THR A 594 -4.56 -14.47 -39.09
N ALA A 595 -3.93 -15.15 -40.05
CA ALA A 595 -4.55 -15.45 -41.31
C ALA A 595 -4.17 -16.87 -41.76
N ASP A 596 -5.23 -17.64 -41.96
CA ASP A 596 -5.33 -18.85 -42.75
C ASP A 596 -4.85 -20.17 -42.13
N GLY A 597 -5.84 -21.05 -41.95
CA GLY A 597 -5.70 -22.37 -41.36
C GLY A 597 -4.77 -23.28 -42.15
N GLY A 598 -4.06 -24.12 -41.40
CA GLY A 598 -3.52 -25.39 -41.88
C GLY A 598 -2.33 -25.30 -42.83
N GLY A 599 -1.16 -24.86 -42.37
CA GLY A 599 0.12 -25.09 -43.06
C GLY A 599 1.32 -24.40 -42.40
N PRO A 600 2.56 -24.91 -42.57
CA PRO A 600 3.77 -24.25 -42.06
C PRO A 600 4.13 -23.03 -42.91
N VAL A 601 4.29 -21.86 -42.28
CA VAL A 601 4.48 -20.56 -42.96
C VAL A 601 5.98 -20.21 -43.11
N HIS A 602 6.37 -19.85 -44.34
CA HIS A 602 7.58 -19.09 -44.67
C HIS A 602 7.25 -17.58 -44.71
N GLY A 603 8.04 -16.74 -44.05
CA GLY A 603 7.76 -15.30 -43.93
C GLY A 603 7.89 -14.52 -45.25
N ARG A 604 6.89 -13.69 -45.57
CA ARG A 604 6.99 -12.56 -46.49
C ARG A 604 6.80 -11.24 -45.74
N GLN A 605 7.55 -10.23 -46.19
CA GLN A 605 7.85 -8.97 -45.51
C GLN A 605 6.76 -7.89 -45.62
N ALA A 606 5.50 -8.25 -45.89
CA ALA A 606 4.46 -7.30 -46.22
C ALA A 606 3.16 -7.63 -45.50
N ASP A 607 3.10 -7.34 -44.20
CA ASP A 607 1.91 -6.80 -43.52
C ASP A 607 2.25 -6.47 -42.06
N ARG A 608 2.09 -5.20 -41.67
CA ARG A 608 2.26 -4.72 -40.30
C ARG A 608 0.87 -4.43 -39.74
N ARG A 609 0.34 -5.29 -38.86
CA ARG A 609 -0.83 -5.01 -38.01
C ARG A 609 -0.52 -5.28 -36.53
N GLU A 610 -1.28 -4.60 -35.69
CA GLU A 610 -1.02 -4.24 -34.28
C GLU A 610 -0.81 -5.41 -33.31
N ALA A 611 -0.08 -5.14 -32.22
CA ALA A 611 0.18 -6.08 -31.13
C ALA A 611 -1.10 -6.43 -30.35
N ALA A 612 -1.37 -7.72 -30.15
CA ALA A 612 -2.48 -8.20 -29.34
C ALA A 612 -2.20 -7.99 -27.84
N ALA A 613 -2.98 -7.14 -27.17
CA ALA A 613 -2.89 -6.96 -25.72
C ALA A 613 -3.44 -8.20 -24.98
N LEU A 614 -2.74 -8.65 -23.94
CA LEU A 614 -3.15 -9.77 -23.07
C LEU A 614 -3.64 -9.23 -21.71
N ARG A 615 -4.69 -9.84 -21.16
CA ARG A 615 -5.28 -9.56 -19.85
C ARG A 615 -5.16 -10.80 -18.96
N ILE A 616 -4.80 -10.62 -17.70
CA ILE A 616 -4.72 -11.70 -16.72
C ILE A 616 -5.98 -11.68 -15.85
N PHE A 617 -6.64 -12.81 -15.70
CA PHE A 617 -7.80 -13.00 -14.83
C PHE A 617 -7.36 -13.78 -13.60
N SER A 618 -7.72 -13.33 -12.38
CA SER A 618 -7.57 -14.13 -11.15
C SER A 618 -8.91 -14.72 -10.74
N PHE A 619 -8.88 -15.97 -10.32
CA PHE A 619 -10.06 -16.72 -9.87
C PHE A 619 -10.10 -16.88 -8.34
N GLY A 620 -9.28 -16.11 -7.61
CA GLY A 620 -9.04 -16.34 -6.19
C GLY A 620 -8.20 -17.61 -5.96
N ARG A 621 -7.63 -17.77 -4.76
CA ARG A 621 -6.79 -18.93 -4.36
C ARG A 621 -5.48 -19.13 -5.14
N GLN A 622 -4.81 -18.04 -5.55
CA GLN A 622 -3.55 -18.05 -6.32
C GLN A 622 -3.69 -18.57 -7.76
N GLU A 623 -4.89 -18.54 -8.35
CA GLU A 623 -5.11 -19.05 -9.71
C GLU A 623 -5.27 -17.91 -10.72
N ILE A 624 -4.55 -17.97 -11.85
CA ILE A 624 -4.67 -16.99 -12.95
C ILE A 624 -4.91 -17.64 -14.32
N ALA A 625 -5.56 -16.91 -15.25
CA ALA A 625 -5.66 -17.24 -16.68
C ALA A 625 -5.27 -16.05 -17.57
N LEU A 626 -4.86 -16.30 -18.82
CA LEU A 626 -4.48 -15.29 -19.81
C LEU A 626 -5.56 -15.18 -20.91
N GLY A 627 -5.96 -13.97 -21.32
CA GLY A 627 -6.89 -13.74 -22.44
C GLY A 627 -6.50 -12.54 -23.30
N VAL A 628 -6.87 -12.52 -24.58
CA VAL A 628 -6.55 -11.42 -25.52
C VAL A 628 -7.64 -10.34 -25.46
N VAL A 629 -7.26 -9.05 -25.56
CA VAL A 629 -8.14 -7.90 -25.30
C VAL A 629 -9.03 -7.53 -26.50
N GLN A 630 -8.66 -7.85 -27.75
CA GLN A 630 -9.51 -7.53 -28.92
C GLN A 630 -10.59 -8.60 -29.16
N GLY A 631 -11.86 -8.16 -29.21
CA GLY A 631 -12.97 -8.95 -29.78
C GLY A 631 -13.78 -9.82 -28.81
N GLY A 632 -13.55 -9.74 -27.49
CA GLY A 632 -14.36 -10.50 -26.50
C GLY A 632 -14.22 -12.02 -26.59
N SER A 633 -13.20 -12.52 -27.29
CA SER A 633 -12.95 -13.95 -27.52
C SER A 633 -11.69 -14.40 -26.75
N TYR A 634 -11.75 -15.59 -26.13
CA TYR A 634 -10.64 -16.16 -25.38
C TYR A 634 -9.78 -17.05 -26.28
N LEU A 635 -8.47 -16.79 -26.36
CA LEU A 635 -7.52 -17.66 -27.08
C LEU A 635 -6.95 -18.69 -26.10
N TRP A 636 -7.11 -19.98 -26.40
CA TRP A 636 -6.57 -21.07 -25.60
C TRP A 636 -5.09 -21.26 -25.92
N ILE A 637 -4.24 -21.20 -24.88
CA ILE A 637 -2.80 -21.44 -25.04
C ILE A 637 -2.50 -22.85 -24.53
N GLY A 638 -2.13 -23.74 -25.45
CA GLY A 638 -1.66 -25.10 -25.15
C GLY A 638 -0.14 -25.19 -25.23
N LEU A 639 0.41 -26.31 -24.76
CA LEU A 639 1.80 -26.68 -25.08
C LEU A 639 1.78 -27.65 -26.26
N ASP A 640 2.60 -27.39 -27.28
CA ASP A 640 2.82 -28.37 -28.35
C ASP A 640 3.63 -29.58 -27.85
N GLU A 641 3.84 -30.56 -28.74
CA GLU A 641 4.65 -31.75 -28.46
C GLU A 641 6.11 -31.40 -28.09
N GLN A 642 6.57 -30.20 -28.47
CA GLN A 642 7.88 -29.64 -28.15
C GLN A 642 7.88 -28.69 -26.93
N GLN A 643 6.78 -28.62 -26.17
CA GLN A 643 6.64 -27.81 -24.95
C GLN A 643 6.71 -26.29 -25.17
N ARG A 644 6.29 -25.80 -26.34
CA ARG A 644 6.18 -24.36 -26.65
C ARG A 644 4.72 -23.92 -26.56
N LEU A 645 4.51 -22.66 -26.16
CA LEU A 645 3.18 -22.04 -26.11
C LEU A 645 2.63 -21.93 -27.54
N THR A 646 1.51 -22.59 -27.82
CA THR A 646 0.80 -22.52 -29.10
C THR A 646 -0.66 -22.13 -28.89
N ALA A 647 -1.16 -21.24 -29.74
CA ALA A 647 -2.57 -20.91 -29.79
C ALA A 647 -3.33 -22.06 -30.48
N SER A 648 -4.23 -22.73 -29.77
CA SER A 648 -5.02 -23.81 -30.37
C SER A 648 -6.33 -23.23 -30.90
N SER A 649 -6.44 -23.05 -32.22
CA SER A 649 -7.65 -22.57 -32.89
C SER A 649 -8.85 -23.54 -32.80
N ASN A 650 -8.62 -24.78 -32.35
CA ASN A 650 -9.58 -25.89 -32.49
C ASN A 650 -10.20 -26.35 -31.16
N ARG A 651 -9.96 -25.64 -30.04
CA ARG A 651 -10.55 -25.97 -28.73
C ARG A 651 -11.18 -24.74 -28.08
N ILE A 652 -12.47 -24.53 -28.35
CA ILE A 652 -13.30 -23.64 -27.53
C ILE A 652 -13.70 -24.48 -26.28
N GLY A 653 -13.12 -24.17 -25.13
CA GLY A 653 -13.32 -24.89 -23.86
C GLY A 653 -12.75 -24.14 -22.65
N THR A 654 -12.86 -24.72 -21.45
CA THR A 654 -12.46 -24.09 -20.17
C THR A 654 -11.02 -23.57 -20.16
N ALA A 655 -10.81 -22.36 -19.65
CA ALA A 655 -9.53 -21.66 -19.56
C ALA A 655 -8.43 -22.50 -18.88
N GLN A 656 -7.18 -22.41 -19.34
CA GLN A 656 -6.05 -23.00 -18.64
C GLN A 656 -5.71 -22.16 -17.42
N THR A 657 -5.75 -22.78 -16.24
CA THR A 657 -5.46 -22.14 -14.95
C THR A 657 -4.03 -22.42 -14.51
N PHE A 658 -3.35 -21.39 -14.03
CA PHE A 658 -2.00 -21.46 -13.47
C PHE A 658 -2.04 -21.16 -11.98
N VAL A 659 -1.27 -21.88 -11.18
CA VAL A 659 -1.04 -21.56 -9.76
C VAL A 659 0.17 -20.65 -9.64
N VAL A 660 -0.01 -19.51 -8.99
CA VAL A 660 1.03 -18.56 -8.62
C VAL A 660 1.79 -19.12 -7.41
N ARG A 661 3.11 -19.32 -7.55
CA ARG A 661 4.02 -19.67 -6.46
C ARG A 661 5.03 -18.56 -6.24
N TYR A 662 5.08 -18.04 -5.01
CA TYR A 662 6.11 -17.10 -4.61
C TYR A 662 7.41 -17.86 -4.37
N VAL A 663 8.49 -17.48 -5.08
CA VAL A 663 9.80 -18.17 -5.01
C VAL A 663 10.90 -17.29 -4.38
N GLY A 664 10.52 -16.20 -3.71
CA GLY A 664 11.42 -15.27 -3.02
C GLY A 664 11.90 -14.11 -3.90
N GLY A 665 12.31 -12.99 -3.28
CA GLY A 665 12.93 -11.85 -3.96
C GLY A 665 12.09 -11.20 -5.07
N SER A 666 10.78 -11.03 -4.86
CA SER A 666 9.84 -10.43 -5.83
C SER A 666 9.59 -11.26 -7.10
N ARG A 667 9.95 -12.56 -7.10
CA ARG A 667 9.74 -13.45 -8.26
C ARG A 667 8.50 -14.33 -8.11
N ILE A 668 7.70 -14.39 -9.18
CA ILE A 668 6.51 -15.23 -9.31
C ILE A 668 6.82 -16.38 -10.27
N ALA A 669 6.52 -17.62 -9.87
CA ALA A 669 6.52 -18.79 -10.74
C ALA A 669 5.08 -19.20 -11.08
N LEU A 670 4.79 -19.47 -12.35
CA LEU A 670 3.50 -19.95 -12.82
C LEU A 670 3.54 -21.46 -13.03
N ARG A 671 2.69 -22.22 -12.34
CA ARG A 671 2.58 -23.68 -12.50
C ARG A 671 1.26 -24.02 -13.20
N SER A 672 1.32 -24.64 -14.37
CA SER A 672 0.10 -25.08 -15.09
C SER A 672 -0.63 -26.17 -14.28
N ARG A 673 -1.94 -26.04 -14.07
CA ARG A 673 -2.75 -27.12 -13.46
C ARG A 673 -2.88 -28.34 -14.37
N ALA A 674 -2.92 -28.13 -15.68
CA ALA A 674 -3.11 -29.22 -16.65
C ALA A 674 -1.89 -30.14 -16.76
N THR A 675 -0.68 -29.59 -16.64
CA THR A 675 0.57 -30.35 -16.84
C THR A 675 1.42 -30.48 -15.58
N GLY A 676 1.15 -29.69 -14.53
CA GLY A 676 1.93 -29.66 -13.30
C GLY A 676 3.33 -29.03 -13.42
N ARG A 677 3.69 -28.49 -14.59
CA ARG A 677 5.02 -27.91 -14.91
C ARG A 677 5.07 -26.41 -14.68
N TYR A 678 6.29 -25.89 -14.46
CA TYR A 678 6.56 -24.47 -14.25
C TYR A 678 6.91 -23.78 -15.56
N VAL A 679 6.59 -22.48 -15.67
CA VAL A 679 6.96 -21.64 -16.81
C VAL A 679 7.98 -20.61 -16.34
N SER A 680 9.11 -20.49 -17.04
CA SER A 680 10.17 -19.52 -16.78
C SER A 680 10.26 -18.49 -17.91
N LEU A 681 10.62 -17.25 -17.56
CA LEU A 681 10.89 -16.19 -18.52
C LEU A 681 12.38 -16.19 -18.85
N ARG A 682 12.74 -16.39 -20.12
CA ARG A 682 14.12 -16.28 -20.60
C ARG A 682 14.50 -14.82 -20.80
N ALA A 683 15.81 -14.57 -20.89
CA ALA A 683 16.38 -13.23 -21.08
C ALA A 683 15.94 -12.56 -22.41
N ASP A 684 15.47 -13.34 -23.37
CA ASP A 684 14.89 -12.90 -24.64
C ASP A 684 13.36 -12.66 -24.58
N GLY A 685 12.78 -12.66 -23.39
CA GLY A 685 11.35 -12.44 -23.18
C GLY A 685 10.47 -13.64 -23.54
N THR A 686 11.05 -14.78 -23.95
CA THR A 686 10.26 -15.99 -24.21
C THR A 686 9.89 -16.70 -22.92
N LEU A 687 8.61 -17.06 -22.78
CA LEU A 687 8.13 -17.95 -21.72
C LEU A 687 8.34 -19.39 -22.17
N VAL A 688 9.13 -20.15 -21.42
CA VAL A 688 9.43 -21.55 -21.71
C VAL A 688 8.98 -22.43 -20.56
N ALA A 689 8.31 -23.54 -20.87
CA ALA A 689 8.00 -24.55 -19.86
C ALA A 689 9.30 -25.22 -19.44
N ASP A 690 9.74 -24.98 -18.21
CA ASP A 690 10.97 -25.56 -17.69
C ASP A 690 10.64 -26.91 -17.05
N ALA A 691 11.18 -27.98 -17.64
CA ALA A 691 11.00 -29.33 -17.12
C ALA A 691 11.89 -29.61 -15.89
N LEU A 692 12.83 -28.70 -15.55
CA LEU A 692 13.85 -28.95 -14.54
C LEU A 692 13.90 -27.85 -13.47
N LEU A 693 12.94 -27.88 -12.55
CA LEU A 693 13.11 -27.25 -11.24
C LEU A 693 13.03 -28.30 -10.12
N PRO A 694 14.08 -29.13 -10.02
CA PRO A 694 14.63 -29.44 -8.70
C PRO A 694 16.09 -28.97 -8.47
N LEU A 695 16.77 -28.35 -9.45
CA LEU A 695 18.21 -28.09 -9.38
C LEU A 695 18.62 -26.59 -9.47
N ALA A 696 17.81 -25.68 -8.92
CA ALA A 696 18.13 -24.25 -8.86
C ALA A 696 18.53 -23.78 -7.44
N ARG A 697 19.19 -24.66 -6.66
CA ARG A 697 19.73 -24.31 -5.32
C ARG A 697 21.20 -23.87 -5.32
N GLU A 698 21.92 -23.90 -6.45
CA GLU A 698 23.39 -23.76 -6.42
C GLU A 698 24.01 -22.63 -7.27
N ILE A 699 23.22 -21.83 -8.01
CA ILE A 699 23.78 -20.81 -8.94
C ILE A 699 23.80 -19.37 -8.37
N PHE A 700 23.24 -19.11 -7.19
CA PHE A 700 23.19 -17.74 -6.63
C PHE A 700 24.28 -17.46 -5.60
N ARG A 701 25.56 -17.60 -5.97
CA ARG A 701 26.66 -17.07 -5.13
C ARG A 701 27.35 -15.81 -5.63
N HIS A 702 27.50 -15.52 -6.92
CA HIS A 702 28.34 -14.37 -7.31
C HIS A 702 27.77 -13.60 -8.50
N VAL A 703 27.06 -12.47 -8.28
CA VAL A 703 27.07 -11.32 -9.22
C VAL A 703 26.74 -10.04 -8.43
N ALA A 704 27.70 -9.12 -8.35
CA ALA A 704 27.56 -7.74 -7.87
C ALA A 704 27.03 -6.81 -9.01
N PRO A 705 26.63 -5.55 -8.74
CA PRO A 705 25.71 -4.79 -9.59
C PRO A 705 26.37 -4.18 -10.83
N VAL A 706 25.66 -4.14 -11.97
CA VAL A 706 26.07 -3.41 -13.18
C VAL A 706 25.07 -2.27 -13.46
N THR A 707 25.62 -1.07 -13.65
CA THR A 707 24.99 0.21 -13.95
C THR A 707 24.26 0.21 -15.32
N PRO A 708 23.18 1.00 -15.55
CA PRO A 708 22.47 1.00 -16.83
C PRO A 708 23.25 1.71 -17.96
N LEU A 709 23.38 1.05 -19.10
CA LEU A 709 23.91 1.57 -20.36
C LEU A 709 22.76 2.11 -21.23
N VAL A 710 22.89 3.32 -21.79
CA VAL A 710 21.96 3.94 -22.74
C VAL A 710 22.39 3.61 -24.17
N VAL A 711 21.46 3.15 -25.03
CA VAL A 711 21.67 3.00 -26.47
C VAL A 711 20.56 3.74 -27.23
N GLN A 712 20.95 4.66 -28.12
CA GLN A 712 20.07 5.37 -29.06
C GLN A 712 19.89 4.57 -30.37
N SER A 713 18.71 4.60 -30.96
CA SER A 713 18.38 3.99 -32.27
C SER A 713 18.25 5.05 -33.38
N THR A 714 18.65 4.69 -34.61
CA THR A 714 18.60 5.50 -35.83
C THR A 714 17.66 4.85 -36.88
N LYS A 715 16.78 5.66 -37.51
CA LYS A 715 15.91 5.44 -38.73
C LYS A 715 14.38 5.31 -38.55
N PRO A 716 13.57 5.71 -39.57
CA PRO A 716 12.57 6.78 -39.44
C PRO A 716 11.10 6.31 -39.32
N LEU A 717 10.30 7.10 -38.60
CA LEU A 717 8.84 6.97 -38.49
C LEU A 717 8.15 7.70 -39.65
N ALA A 718 7.10 7.10 -40.20
CA ALA A 718 6.22 7.71 -41.19
C ALA A 718 5.39 8.83 -40.55
N ASP A 719 5.23 9.93 -41.30
CA ASP A 719 4.56 11.19 -40.96
C ASP A 719 5.09 11.88 -39.69
N THR A 720 6.13 12.67 -39.88
CA THR A 720 6.75 13.46 -38.81
C THR A 720 6.70 14.95 -39.11
N ILE A 721 6.30 15.74 -38.11
CA ILE A 721 6.53 17.19 -38.10
C ILE A 721 7.98 17.42 -37.68
N ARG A 722 8.74 18.15 -38.50
CA ARG A 722 10.08 18.60 -38.17
C ARG A 722 10.05 20.06 -37.75
N ILE A 723 10.53 20.35 -36.55
CA ILE A 723 10.61 21.68 -35.99
C ILE A 723 12.08 22.09 -35.97
N ALA A 724 12.46 23.00 -36.88
CA ALA A 724 13.81 23.51 -36.96
C ALA A 724 13.99 24.73 -36.04
N LEU A 725 14.76 24.55 -34.96
CA LEU A 725 15.20 25.61 -34.06
C LEU A 725 16.63 26.04 -34.44
N PRO A 726 17.06 27.27 -34.13
CA PRO A 726 18.47 27.66 -34.28
C PRO A 726 19.38 26.73 -33.45
N GLY A 727 20.07 25.81 -34.12
CA GLY A 727 20.99 24.85 -33.52
C GLY A 727 20.40 23.51 -33.04
N ALA A 728 19.11 23.22 -33.30
CA ALA A 728 18.51 21.92 -32.97
C ALA A 728 17.33 21.57 -33.89
N GLU A 729 17.13 20.28 -34.17
CA GLU A 729 15.97 19.78 -34.92
C GLU A 729 15.16 18.83 -34.02
N ILE A 730 13.85 19.06 -33.92
CA ILE A 730 12.94 18.18 -33.19
C ILE A 730 12.03 17.48 -34.22
N VAL A 731 11.97 16.16 -34.16
CA VAL A 731 11.13 15.33 -35.04
C VAL A 731 10.06 14.68 -34.18
N VAL A 732 8.78 15.01 -34.43
CA VAL A 732 7.64 14.42 -33.71
C VAL A 732 6.69 13.73 -34.68
N PRO A 733 6.14 12.55 -34.34
CA PRO A 733 5.12 11.90 -35.16
C PRO A 733 3.82 12.73 -35.20
N TYR A 734 3.20 12.84 -36.37
CA TYR A 734 1.93 13.55 -36.54
C TYR A 734 0.77 12.69 -36.01
N LEU A 735 0.07 13.18 -34.97
CA LEU A 735 -1.15 12.58 -34.45
C LEU A 735 -2.29 13.61 -34.57
N PRO A 736 -3.35 13.35 -35.36
CA PRO A 736 -4.49 14.26 -35.48
C PRO A 736 -5.10 14.54 -34.10
N GLY A 737 -5.16 15.81 -33.71
CA GLY A 737 -5.70 16.25 -32.41
C GLY A 737 -4.67 16.48 -31.30
N ILE A 738 -3.38 16.21 -31.53
CA ILE A 738 -2.30 16.51 -30.57
C ILE A 738 -1.36 17.54 -31.19
N LEU A 739 -1.68 18.82 -30.99
CA LEU A 739 -0.66 19.86 -30.91
C LEU A 739 -0.67 20.41 -29.49
N ASP A 740 0.45 20.26 -28.80
CA ASP A 740 0.66 20.83 -27.47
C ASP A 740 0.74 22.38 -27.56
N GLN A 741 0.19 23.08 -26.57
CA GLN A 741 0.31 24.53 -26.38
C GLN A 741 1.77 25.01 -26.48
N HIS A 742 2.72 24.18 -26.08
CA HIS A 742 4.15 24.48 -26.10
C HIS A 742 4.74 24.63 -27.53
N VAL A 743 4.20 23.91 -28.53
CA VAL A 743 4.63 24.04 -29.94
C VAL A 743 4.12 25.34 -30.54
N TYR A 744 2.87 25.70 -30.21
CA TYR A 744 2.27 26.98 -30.61
C TYR A 744 3.01 28.18 -29.97
N ASP A 745 3.33 28.11 -28.68
CA ASP A 745 4.05 29.18 -27.98
C ASP A 745 5.48 29.37 -28.54
N ALA A 746 6.13 28.28 -28.99
CA ALA A 746 7.43 28.34 -29.65
C ALA A 746 7.37 29.04 -31.03
N LEU A 747 6.36 28.76 -31.85
CA LEU A 747 6.17 29.40 -33.17
C LEU A 747 5.79 30.88 -33.07
N ARG A 748 5.12 31.29 -31.98
CA ARG A 748 4.71 32.69 -31.76
C ARG A 748 5.84 33.58 -31.25
N THR A 749 6.79 33.01 -30.53
CA THR A 749 7.81 33.79 -29.76
C THR A 749 9.22 33.70 -30.31
N ARG A 750 9.47 32.85 -31.33
CA ARG A 750 10.80 32.61 -31.92
C ARG A 750 10.70 32.57 -33.45
N ASP A 751 11.75 32.99 -34.16
CA ASP A 751 11.88 32.87 -35.62
C ASP A 751 12.17 31.40 -35.98
N VAL A 752 11.12 30.58 -35.98
CA VAL A 752 11.16 29.12 -36.09
C VAL A 752 10.36 28.71 -37.30
N THR A 753 10.89 27.81 -38.13
CA THR A 753 10.15 27.25 -39.28
C THR A 753 9.70 25.84 -38.96
N LEU A 754 8.38 25.63 -38.96
CA LEU A 754 7.78 24.30 -38.91
C LEU A 754 7.79 23.73 -40.33
N THR A 755 8.42 22.58 -40.55
CA THR A 755 8.35 21.89 -41.84
C THR A 755 7.68 20.54 -41.66
N CYS A 756 6.54 20.38 -42.30
CA CYS A 756 5.81 19.12 -42.33
C CYS A 756 6.19 18.34 -43.59
N VAL A 757 6.51 17.06 -43.43
CA VAL A 757 6.93 16.19 -44.53
C VAL A 757 6.13 14.89 -44.46
N THR A 758 5.37 14.60 -45.50
CA THR A 758 4.73 13.30 -45.74
C THR A 758 5.60 12.44 -46.65
N ALA A 759 5.18 11.20 -46.90
CA ALA A 759 5.86 10.31 -47.84
C ALA A 759 5.99 10.89 -49.28
N ASP A 760 5.14 11.85 -49.67
CA ASP A 760 5.04 12.39 -51.03
C ASP A 760 5.12 13.94 -51.14
N ARG A 761 5.07 14.70 -50.04
CA ARG A 761 5.04 16.18 -50.06
C ARG A 761 5.79 16.79 -48.87
N SER A 762 6.26 18.03 -49.03
CA SER A 762 6.82 18.83 -47.93
C SER A 762 6.27 20.26 -47.97
N PHE A 763 5.87 20.79 -46.82
CA PHE A 763 5.41 22.17 -46.67
C PHE A 763 6.02 22.81 -45.42
N SER A 764 6.38 24.10 -45.50
CA SER A 764 7.01 24.84 -44.41
C SER A 764 6.22 26.08 -44.02
N ILE A 765 5.97 26.24 -42.72
CA ILE A 765 5.36 27.41 -42.11
C ILE A 765 6.44 28.13 -41.29
N ARG A 766 6.81 29.34 -41.66
CA ARG A 766 7.71 30.18 -40.86
C ARG A 766 6.91 30.94 -39.80
N GLY A 767 7.29 30.80 -38.54
CA GLY A 767 6.72 31.53 -37.40
C GLY A 767 7.03 33.01 -37.48
N GLY A 768 5.98 33.84 -37.40
CA GLY A 768 6.07 35.29 -37.49
C GLY A 768 4.73 35.91 -37.88
N SER A 769 4.09 36.62 -36.94
CA SER A 769 2.85 37.44 -37.02
C SER A 769 1.56 36.87 -37.65
N ALA A 770 1.60 35.78 -38.43
CA ALA A 770 0.43 35.30 -39.19
C ALA A 770 -0.41 34.22 -38.48
N ILE A 771 0.08 33.62 -37.39
CA ILE A 771 -0.65 32.61 -36.60
C ILE A 771 -1.16 33.27 -35.32
N SER A 772 -2.43 33.71 -35.33
CA SER A 772 -3.01 34.52 -34.25
C SER A 772 -3.58 33.72 -33.08
N SER A 773 -3.80 32.41 -33.23
CA SER A 773 -4.33 31.53 -32.18
C SER A 773 -3.92 30.07 -32.37
N HIS A 774 -3.95 29.28 -31.29
CA HIS A 774 -3.70 27.83 -31.31
C HIS A 774 -4.67 27.10 -32.26
N GLY A 775 -5.94 27.53 -32.30
CA GLY A 775 -6.93 27.05 -33.26
C GLY A 775 -6.63 27.41 -34.72
N GLY A 776 -6.01 28.57 -34.97
CA GLY A 776 -5.59 28.98 -36.31
C GLY A 776 -4.45 28.13 -36.88
N LEU A 777 -3.47 27.73 -36.05
CA LEU A 777 -2.42 26.79 -36.45
C LEU A 777 -3.00 25.41 -36.79
N ARG A 778 -3.91 24.93 -35.95
CA ARG A 778 -4.60 23.66 -36.16
C ARG A 778 -5.37 23.66 -37.49
N THR A 779 -6.14 24.70 -37.76
CA THR A 779 -6.91 24.85 -39.01
C THR A 779 -6.01 24.89 -40.25
N ALA A 780 -4.87 25.60 -40.17
CA ALA A 780 -3.91 25.66 -41.28
C ALA A 780 -3.26 24.29 -41.57
N LEU A 781 -2.99 23.50 -40.54
CA LEU A 781 -2.47 22.13 -40.69
C LEU A 781 -3.55 21.18 -41.23
N GLU A 782 -4.79 21.27 -40.73
CA GLU A 782 -5.93 20.45 -41.17
C GLU A 782 -6.47 20.81 -42.57
N GLN A 783 -6.16 21.99 -43.11
CA GLN A 783 -6.46 22.32 -44.52
C GLN A 783 -5.36 21.84 -45.49
N THR A 784 -4.18 21.51 -44.97
CA THR A 784 -3.01 21.12 -45.76
C THR A 784 -2.78 19.61 -45.77
N PHE A 785 -3.22 18.93 -44.71
CA PHE A 785 -3.30 17.47 -44.54
C PHE A 785 -4.74 17.00 -44.72
#